data_AF-A0A165TVX2-F1
#
_entry.id   AF-A0A165TVX2-F1
#
_cell.length_a   1.000
_cell.length_b   1.000
_cell.length_c   1.000
_cell.angle_alpha   90.00
_cell.angle_beta   90.00
_cell.angle_gamma   90.00
#
_symmetry.space_group_name_H-M   'P 1'
#
loop_
_entity.id
_entity.type
_entity.pdbx_description
1 polymer ?
#
loop_
_entity_poly.entity_id
_entity_poly.type
_entity_poly.pdbx_seq_one_letter_code
_entity_poly.pdbx_strand_id
1 'polypeptide(L)'
;MYKRIVIIDPNLKDTFGHSYRYVRTLAANYPKSEIFLSAGTKNLSDAGTGVKLLPAVVEDIYDTTKLERISLKHRILRRAEHIYQANVDEFNQKSRPAKAAMFVLRACLMLSKLTISLSEFLGSLFRRHTKFDDDFASSLHKILEPLSLTEHDLVVFQTMLWPQFDSMMELLVLTEKKPYEAHALFVVHDDARTYYSHYNQFPLRKFYQRVQENLPFLKSKILVTSSNLQRVADIEYGARTEVVADVNDKAILANVDRKKGAQSGTKLVFVPGAYRGDKNFSSVLDYAHHLDSLGIPELCLMVHKSVLLQLGPKLAEYSFVTYYETLPSYVEYITLIADADVIFIPYGEEYINRISGILNEAALVGTPCLCWKRIADAVHIKDPIGTFENVETAAKATAQIVNSSYDCSDFYNENSNRTVFEHLECADGWTHFKNKPIAVQSKPSWLRCGSTSIFEAQLQSTLDNDYFVIELFINSGIPFLDDSKLSRWKAEVLRSNRKYVGASIARVIPKSPNLYDLLSYLLQRRRESSLKQRTIKRAWGKIDKPLARFFKQNQVEIEITNHIYNTLMMEKLFTPNRRIIETHDVQARQEKIELGNQVSYQQSLISELQLLERFDVLVNLNHAEHCFFKKLVSTESVFISPYINESSEDTSYETLHRLIKSESHDKTALSPDLKEQYDLIFVGDGHPANVNSLNWFIEEVFRQTENTSLLVVGSIGSKLDISSELNKRIHRVGYLHSLANIYDFALINILPDIDGAGIPIKTHTVISKELCFAATEFAMRGFDLDGLWNVRGKSVAESDYMAADIVALLSDPEVYEQRLETSRKLKVQISKESYESKWSNLIQ
;
A
#
# COMPACT_ATOMS: atom_id res chain seq x y z
N MET A 1 4.60 -33.01 -20.54
CA MET A 1 5.93 -32.38 -20.55
C MET A 1 5.95 -31.22 -21.53
N TYR A 2 6.48 -30.07 -21.11
CA TYR A 2 6.59 -28.86 -21.93
C TYR A 2 7.66 -29.02 -23.03
N LYS A 3 7.41 -28.43 -24.20
CA LYS A 3 8.32 -28.48 -25.37
C LYS A 3 9.42 -27.41 -25.29
N ARG A 4 9.16 -26.30 -24.60
CA ARG A 4 10.10 -25.20 -24.38
C ARG A 4 9.82 -24.57 -23.02
N ILE A 5 10.88 -24.08 -22.39
CA ILE A 5 10.82 -23.35 -21.12
C ILE A 5 11.43 -21.97 -21.32
N VAL A 6 10.73 -20.93 -20.86
CA VAL A 6 11.16 -19.54 -20.88
C VAL A 6 11.38 -19.10 -19.45
N ILE A 7 12.63 -18.86 -19.04
CA ILE A 7 12.93 -18.46 -17.66
C ILE A 7 13.14 -16.95 -17.60
N ILE A 8 12.49 -16.28 -16.65
CA ILE A 8 12.53 -14.83 -16.45
C ILE A 8 12.94 -14.58 -15.00
N ASP A 9 14.13 -14.00 -14.82
CA ASP A 9 14.63 -13.63 -13.49
C ASP A 9 14.93 -12.12 -13.46
N PRO A 10 14.02 -11.31 -12.89
CA PRO A 10 14.15 -9.87 -12.83
C PRO A 10 15.14 -9.38 -11.76
N ASN A 11 15.66 -10.27 -10.90
CA ASN A 11 16.67 -9.92 -9.93
C ASN A 11 18.00 -10.64 -10.18
N LEU A 12 18.19 -11.26 -11.34
CA LEU A 12 19.47 -11.84 -11.68
C LEU A 12 20.52 -10.75 -11.92
N LYS A 13 21.53 -10.72 -11.04
CA LYS A 13 22.62 -9.74 -11.08
C LYS A 13 23.91 -10.31 -11.64
N ASP A 14 24.13 -11.62 -11.53
CA ASP A 14 25.37 -12.30 -11.89
C ASP A 14 25.13 -13.78 -12.25
N THR A 15 26.17 -14.46 -12.76
CA THR A 15 26.16 -15.89 -13.13
C THR A 15 26.65 -16.81 -12.01
N PHE A 16 26.78 -16.31 -10.78
CA PHE A 16 27.40 -17.05 -9.68
C PHE A 16 26.41 -17.31 -8.54
N GLY A 17 25.36 -16.50 -8.42
CA GLY A 17 24.35 -16.57 -7.38
C GLY A 17 23.39 -17.75 -7.50
N HIS A 18 22.69 -18.00 -6.39
CA HIS A 18 21.66 -19.04 -6.27
C HIS A 18 20.65 -19.01 -7.42
N SER A 19 20.20 -17.81 -7.81
CA SER A 19 19.17 -17.71 -8.83
C SER A 19 19.63 -18.20 -10.20
N TYR A 20 20.86 -17.84 -10.64
CA TYR A 20 21.41 -18.34 -11.91
C TYR A 20 21.57 -19.87 -11.92
N ARG A 21 21.90 -20.47 -10.78
CA ARG A 21 22.07 -21.92 -10.65
C ARG A 21 20.74 -22.64 -10.86
N TYR A 22 19.66 -22.12 -10.28
CA TYR A 22 18.31 -22.63 -10.47
C TYR A 22 17.89 -22.54 -11.95
N VAL A 23 18.09 -21.37 -12.58
CA VAL A 23 17.88 -21.14 -14.01
C VAL A 23 18.64 -22.18 -14.85
N ARG A 24 19.93 -22.38 -14.56
CA ARG A 24 20.80 -23.33 -15.27
C ARG A 24 20.33 -24.77 -15.10
N THR A 25 19.90 -25.14 -13.89
CA THR A 25 19.44 -26.51 -13.61
C THR A 25 18.14 -26.82 -14.35
N LEU A 26 17.20 -25.87 -14.37
CA LEU A 26 16.01 -25.98 -15.21
C LEU A 26 16.39 -26.10 -16.69
N ALA A 27 17.32 -25.28 -17.17
CA ALA A 27 17.75 -25.35 -18.56
C ALA A 27 18.43 -26.68 -18.93
N ALA A 28 19.25 -27.25 -18.03
CA ALA A 28 19.94 -28.52 -18.26
C ALA A 28 18.96 -29.71 -18.40
N ASN A 29 17.82 -29.67 -17.71
CA ASN A 29 16.81 -30.72 -17.77
C ASN A 29 15.84 -30.57 -18.96
N TYR A 30 15.89 -29.45 -19.70
CA TYR A 30 15.01 -29.18 -20.83
C TYR A 30 15.79 -28.67 -22.06
N PRO A 31 15.99 -29.51 -23.10
CA PRO A 31 16.88 -29.21 -24.24
C PRO A 31 16.53 -27.96 -25.07
N LYS A 32 15.34 -27.39 -24.90
CA LYS A 32 14.84 -26.20 -25.61
C LYS A 32 14.49 -25.07 -24.63
N SER A 33 15.41 -24.77 -23.72
CA SER A 33 15.21 -23.69 -22.75
C SER A 33 15.78 -22.36 -23.29
N GLU A 34 14.98 -21.29 -23.19
CA GLU A 34 15.39 -19.91 -23.48
C GLU A 34 15.37 -19.11 -22.17
N ILE A 35 16.36 -18.24 -21.94
CA ILE A 35 16.54 -17.57 -20.64
C ILE A 35 16.64 -16.04 -20.82
N PHE A 36 15.80 -15.31 -20.11
CA PHE A 36 15.70 -13.86 -20.15
C PHE A 36 16.07 -13.29 -18.77
N LEU A 37 17.07 -12.40 -18.74
CA LEU A 37 17.70 -11.93 -17.50
C LEU A 37 17.55 -10.42 -17.32
N SER A 38 17.42 -9.95 -16.07
CA SER A 38 17.28 -8.53 -15.73
C SER A 38 18.40 -7.59 -16.23
N ALA A 39 18.12 -6.28 -16.33
CA ALA A 39 19.05 -5.27 -16.83
C ALA A 39 20.30 -5.10 -15.95
N GLY A 40 21.46 -5.02 -16.61
CA GLY A 40 22.77 -4.75 -15.99
C GLY A 40 23.88 -5.69 -16.48
N THR A 41 23.51 -6.80 -17.09
CA THR A 41 24.37 -7.92 -17.46
C THR A 41 24.98 -7.80 -18.87
N LYS A 42 25.43 -6.61 -19.26
CA LYS A 42 26.07 -6.38 -20.58
C LYS A 42 27.30 -7.27 -20.86
N ASN A 43 27.85 -7.91 -19.83
CA ASN A 43 29.07 -8.72 -19.89
C ASN A 43 28.86 -10.22 -19.59
N LEU A 44 27.62 -10.73 -19.57
CA LEU A 44 27.42 -12.18 -19.47
C LEU A 44 27.59 -12.81 -20.85
N SER A 45 28.84 -13.11 -21.23
CA SER A 45 29.11 -13.97 -22.38
C SER A 45 28.59 -15.38 -22.07
N ASP A 46 27.92 -15.99 -23.05
CA ASP A 46 27.38 -17.36 -23.00
C ASP A 46 28.42 -18.33 -22.42
N ALA A 47 28.23 -18.73 -21.16
CA ALA A 47 29.20 -19.50 -20.37
C ALA A 47 29.25 -20.99 -20.78
N GLY A 48 29.16 -21.27 -22.08
CA GLY A 48 29.24 -22.63 -22.64
C GLY A 48 28.01 -23.50 -22.38
N THR A 49 26.88 -22.90 -22.01
CA THR A 49 25.66 -23.66 -21.64
C THR A 49 24.66 -23.82 -22.79
N GLY A 50 24.89 -23.15 -23.93
CA GLY A 50 23.94 -23.14 -25.06
C GLY A 50 22.66 -22.35 -24.75
N VAL A 51 22.69 -21.55 -23.69
CA VAL A 51 21.57 -20.75 -23.23
C VAL A 51 21.63 -19.37 -23.88
N LYS A 52 20.58 -19.01 -24.62
CA LYS A 52 20.43 -17.66 -25.15
C LYS A 52 20.03 -16.71 -24.02
N LEU A 53 20.97 -15.88 -23.58
CA LEU A 53 20.73 -14.81 -22.60
C LEU A 53 20.28 -13.54 -23.31
N LEU A 54 19.13 -12.99 -22.93
CA LEU A 54 18.62 -11.73 -23.46
C LEU A 54 18.46 -10.69 -22.34
N PRO A 55 18.90 -9.43 -22.56
CA PRO A 55 18.71 -8.37 -21.59
C PRO A 55 17.22 -8.04 -21.47
N ALA A 56 16.70 -8.07 -20.26
CA ALA A 56 15.30 -7.86 -19.93
C ALA A 56 15.15 -6.79 -18.85
N VAL A 57 14.25 -5.83 -19.07
CA VAL A 57 13.57 -4.95 -18.09
C VAL A 57 14.40 -4.04 -17.15
N VAL A 58 13.96 -2.77 -17.08
CA VAL A 58 14.57 -1.62 -16.37
C VAL A 58 14.76 -1.84 -14.86
N GLU A 59 15.86 -1.30 -14.31
CA GLU A 59 16.17 -1.21 -12.88
C GLU A 59 14.98 -0.70 -12.05
N ASP A 60 14.81 -1.34 -10.88
CA ASP A 60 13.92 -1.03 -9.76
C ASP A 60 13.17 0.32 -9.84
N ILE A 61 11.89 0.26 -10.24
CA ILE A 61 10.98 1.40 -10.35
C ILE A 61 10.72 2.07 -8.98
N TYR A 62 11.12 1.41 -7.89
CA TYR A 62 10.92 1.88 -6.51
C TYR A 62 12.21 2.36 -5.84
N ASP A 63 13.33 2.44 -6.57
CA ASP A 63 14.53 3.15 -6.12
C ASP A 63 14.27 4.67 -6.11
N THR A 64 13.54 5.11 -5.08
CA THR A 64 13.23 6.52 -4.82
C THR A 64 14.47 7.35 -4.53
N THR A 65 15.64 6.74 -4.27
CA THR A 65 16.89 7.48 -4.05
C THR A 65 17.35 8.22 -5.31
N LYS A 66 16.97 7.76 -6.52
CA LYS A 66 17.24 8.48 -7.77
C LYS A 66 16.30 9.67 -8.02
N LEU A 67 15.10 9.70 -7.42
CA LEU A 67 14.18 10.85 -7.49
C LEU A 67 14.73 12.11 -6.77
N GLU A 68 15.77 11.95 -5.94
CA GLU A 68 16.38 13.06 -5.19
C GLU A 68 17.46 13.84 -5.96
N ARG A 69 17.77 13.47 -7.21
CA ARG A 69 18.63 14.28 -8.09
C ARG A 69 17.87 15.49 -8.65
N ILE A 70 17.49 16.39 -7.75
CA ILE A 70 16.93 17.70 -8.07
C ILE A 70 17.92 18.44 -8.95
N SER A 71 17.52 18.81 -10.18
CA SER A 71 18.38 19.53 -11.11
C SER A 71 18.87 20.86 -10.49
N LEU A 72 20.08 21.30 -10.87
CA LEU A 72 20.68 22.56 -10.40
C LEU A 72 19.71 23.75 -10.53
N LYS A 73 18.91 23.76 -11.61
CA LYS A 73 17.88 24.76 -11.88
C LYS A 73 16.79 24.81 -10.80
N HIS A 74 16.33 23.66 -10.32
CA HIS A 74 15.33 23.58 -9.23
C HIS A 74 15.91 23.98 -7.86
N ARG A 75 17.20 23.69 -7.61
CA ARG A 75 17.90 24.16 -6.41
C ARG A 75 18.01 25.68 -6.36
N ILE A 76 18.28 26.31 -7.51
CA ILE A 76 18.33 27.78 -7.64
C ILE A 76 16.95 28.41 -7.40
N LEU A 77 15.88 27.84 -7.99
CA LEU A 77 14.51 28.33 -7.82
C LEU A 77 14.02 28.22 -6.37
N ARG A 78 14.24 27.09 -5.69
CA ARG A 78 13.91 26.95 -4.26
C ARG A 78 14.68 27.95 -3.40
N ARG A 79 15.96 28.20 -3.70
CA ARG A 79 16.77 29.17 -2.96
C ARG A 79 16.28 30.59 -3.18
N ALA A 80 15.84 30.95 -4.40
CA ALA A 80 15.23 32.24 -4.68
C ALA A 80 13.88 32.43 -3.96
N GLU A 81 13.06 31.38 -3.88
CA GLU A 81 11.76 31.40 -3.19
C GLU A 81 11.93 31.47 -1.66
N HIS A 82 12.94 30.79 -1.12
CA HIS A 82 13.30 30.87 0.30
C HIS A 82 13.89 32.24 0.67
N ILE A 83 14.73 32.83 -0.19
CA ILE A 83 15.23 34.21 -0.02
C ILE A 83 14.06 35.20 -0.08
N TYR A 84 13.09 34.98 -0.98
CA TYR A 84 11.89 35.81 -1.05
C TYR A 84 11.11 35.74 0.26
N GLN A 85 10.71 34.54 0.70
CA GLN A 85 9.90 34.34 1.90
C GLN A 85 10.57 34.82 3.19
N ALA A 86 11.87 34.56 3.36
CA ALA A 86 12.61 34.98 4.54
C ALA A 86 12.69 36.50 4.72
N ASN A 87 12.45 37.28 3.65
CA ASN A 87 12.60 38.73 3.69
C ASN A 87 11.27 39.50 3.44
N VAL A 88 10.14 38.82 3.22
CA VAL A 88 8.84 39.49 2.96
C VAL A 88 8.47 40.45 4.09
N ASP A 89 8.65 40.06 5.34
CA ASP A 89 8.26 40.86 6.50
C ASP A 89 9.24 42.04 6.74
N GLU A 90 10.53 41.85 6.47
CA GLU A 90 11.55 42.89 6.59
C GLU A 90 11.43 43.97 5.48
N PHE A 91 10.94 43.59 4.29
CA PHE A 91 10.78 44.51 3.16
C PHE A 91 9.46 45.30 3.18
N ASN A 92 8.42 44.78 3.82
CA ASN A 92 7.15 45.51 3.99
C ASN A 92 7.33 46.81 4.81
N GLN A 93 8.39 46.87 5.63
CA GLN A 93 8.75 48.01 6.48
C GLN A 93 9.74 49.01 5.83
N LYS A 94 10.34 48.72 4.65
CA LYS A 94 11.37 49.59 4.02
C LYS A 94 10.79 50.58 2.98
N SER A 95 11.62 51.57 2.59
CA SER A 95 11.26 52.74 1.76
C SER A 95 10.73 52.42 0.35
N ARG A 96 10.03 53.38 -0.29
CA ARG A 96 9.44 53.26 -1.64
C ARG A 96 10.34 52.62 -2.73
N PRO A 97 11.65 52.92 -2.84
CA PRO A 97 12.50 52.26 -3.85
C PRO A 97 12.68 50.75 -3.64
N ALA A 98 12.67 50.27 -2.39
CA ALA A 98 12.75 48.83 -2.10
C ALA A 98 11.45 48.09 -2.53
N LYS A 99 10.29 48.74 -2.37
CA LYS A 99 9.00 48.20 -2.83
C LYS A 99 8.92 48.11 -4.37
N ALA A 100 9.51 49.08 -5.08
CA ALA A 100 9.59 49.07 -6.54
C ALA A 100 10.51 47.96 -7.06
N ALA A 101 11.71 47.79 -6.45
CA ALA A 101 12.62 46.69 -6.78
C ALA A 101 11.96 45.30 -6.55
N MET A 102 11.16 45.17 -5.49
CA MET A 102 10.40 43.95 -5.21
C MET A 102 9.23 43.72 -6.17
N PHE A 103 8.55 44.77 -6.61
CA PHE A 103 7.52 44.65 -7.65
C PHE A 103 8.14 44.16 -8.97
N VAL A 104 9.30 44.71 -9.35
CA VAL A 104 10.07 44.24 -10.52
C VAL A 104 10.54 42.81 -10.32
N LEU A 105 11.07 42.43 -9.15
CA LEU A 105 11.47 41.05 -8.87
C LEU A 105 10.28 40.10 -8.92
N ARG A 106 9.12 40.49 -8.38
CA ARG A 106 7.87 39.71 -8.42
C ARG A 106 7.32 39.62 -9.84
N ALA A 107 7.39 40.69 -10.63
CA ALA A 107 7.02 40.70 -12.03
C ALA A 107 7.97 39.85 -12.88
N CYS A 108 9.28 39.87 -12.62
CA CYS A 108 10.28 39.02 -13.26
C CYS A 108 10.14 37.56 -12.83
N LEU A 109 9.81 37.27 -11.57
CA LEU A 109 9.48 35.92 -11.09
C LEU A 109 8.16 35.44 -11.70
N MET A 110 7.16 36.31 -11.86
CA MET A 110 5.92 35.98 -12.53
C MET A 110 6.11 35.79 -14.03
N LEU A 111 6.85 36.66 -14.72
CA LEU A 111 7.17 36.55 -16.15
C LEU A 111 8.11 35.39 -16.44
N SER A 112 9.04 35.06 -15.55
CA SER A 112 9.87 33.84 -15.66
C SER A 112 9.04 32.60 -15.35
N LYS A 113 8.17 32.60 -14.33
CA LYS A 113 7.18 31.53 -14.12
C LYS A 113 6.22 31.43 -15.31
N LEU A 114 5.84 32.53 -15.95
CA LEU A 114 4.94 32.56 -17.11
C LEU A 114 5.65 32.09 -18.38
N THR A 115 6.90 32.50 -18.64
CA THR A 115 7.68 32.05 -19.79
C THR A 115 8.19 30.62 -19.61
N ILE A 116 8.54 30.20 -18.40
CA ILE A 116 8.81 28.79 -18.07
C ILE A 116 7.52 28.00 -18.23
N SER A 117 6.41 28.42 -17.62
CA SER A 117 5.11 27.75 -17.78
C SER A 117 4.64 27.75 -19.22
N LEU A 118 4.89 28.79 -20.01
CA LEU A 118 4.55 28.85 -21.43
C LEU A 118 5.51 27.99 -22.25
N SER A 119 6.80 27.91 -21.92
CA SER A 119 7.76 27.02 -22.57
C SER A 119 7.57 25.55 -22.18
N GLU A 120 7.07 25.28 -20.98
CA GLU A 120 6.70 23.96 -20.46
C GLU A 120 5.29 23.58 -20.93
N PHE A 121 4.40 24.54 -21.15
CA PHE A 121 3.09 24.36 -21.78
C PHE A 121 3.23 24.11 -23.28
N LEU A 122 4.00 24.93 -24.00
CA LEU A 122 4.38 24.69 -25.38
C LEU A 122 5.23 23.42 -25.47
N GLY A 123 6.16 23.24 -24.53
CA GLY A 123 6.96 22.03 -24.39
C GLY A 123 6.11 20.79 -24.16
N SER A 124 5.06 20.82 -23.35
CA SER A 124 4.14 19.69 -23.09
C SER A 124 3.11 19.50 -24.20
N LEU A 125 2.79 20.54 -24.98
CA LEU A 125 2.05 20.41 -26.24
C LEU A 125 2.87 19.60 -27.27
N PHE A 126 4.20 19.63 -27.21
CA PHE A 126 5.09 18.93 -28.15
C PHE A 126 5.85 17.71 -27.55
N ARG A 127 5.96 17.58 -26.23
CA ARG A 127 6.59 16.44 -25.55
C ARG A 127 5.58 15.31 -25.41
N ARG A 128 5.94 14.14 -25.93
CA ARG A 128 5.27 12.89 -25.56
C ARG A 128 5.52 12.67 -24.07
N HIS A 129 4.47 12.73 -23.25
CA HIS A 129 4.52 12.44 -21.81
C HIS A 129 5.34 11.16 -21.57
N THR A 130 6.49 11.32 -20.92
CA THR A 130 7.43 10.22 -20.66
C THR A 130 6.97 9.40 -19.46
N LYS A 131 6.53 8.19 -19.76
CA LYS A 131 6.65 6.93 -19.00
C LYS A 131 6.75 7.07 -17.48
N PHE A 132 5.58 7.13 -16.86
CA PHE A 132 5.33 6.43 -15.60
C PHE A 132 4.39 5.24 -15.88
N ASP A 133 4.55 4.66 -17.06
CA ASP A 133 3.92 3.39 -17.41
C ASP A 133 4.70 2.32 -16.65
N ASP A 134 4.02 1.30 -16.14
CA ASP A 134 4.60 0.09 -15.56
C ASP A 134 5.69 -0.48 -16.49
N ASP A 135 6.91 0.03 -16.33
CA ASP A 135 8.03 -0.29 -17.21
C ASP A 135 8.34 -1.78 -17.10
N PHE A 136 7.99 -2.43 -15.98
CA PHE A 136 8.09 -3.87 -15.81
C PHE A 136 7.16 -4.63 -16.76
N ALA A 137 5.84 -4.48 -16.63
CA ALA A 137 4.88 -5.18 -17.48
C ALA A 137 5.01 -4.82 -18.96
N SER A 138 5.27 -3.55 -19.30
CA SER A 138 5.49 -3.15 -20.70
C SER A 138 6.74 -3.80 -21.29
N SER A 139 7.83 -3.88 -20.52
CA SER A 139 9.06 -4.52 -20.99
C SER A 139 8.90 -6.03 -21.07
N LEU A 140 8.22 -6.63 -20.10
CA LEU A 140 7.88 -8.05 -20.10
C LEU A 140 7.00 -8.40 -21.30
N HIS A 141 5.98 -7.61 -21.61
CA HIS A 141 5.13 -7.82 -22.78
C HIS A 141 5.93 -7.83 -24.09
N LYS A 142 6.86 -6.88 -24.27
CA LYS A 142 7.75 -6.82 -25.46
C LYS A 142 8.68 -8.02 -25.58
N ILE A 143 8.98 -8.68 -24.46
CA ILE A 143 9.79 -9.89 -24.43
C ILE A 143 8.92 -11.09 -24.80
N LEU A 144 7.73 -11.21 -24.21
CA LEU A 144 6.86 -12.37 -24.39
C LEU A 144 6.17 -12.41 -25.75
N GLU A 145 5.74 -11.26 -26.28
CA GLU A 145 4.96 -11.17 -27.53
C GLU A 145 5.69 -11.82 -28.74
N PRO A 146 6.97 -11.54 -29.02
CA PRO A 146 7.68 -12.16 -30.15
C PRO A 146 7.92 -13.66 -30.00
N LEU A 147 7.84 -14.22 -28.78
CA LEU A 147 8.14 -15.64 -28.54
C LEU A 147 7.04 -16.57 -29.08
N SER A 148 5.87 -16.02 -29.42
CA SER A 148 4.72 -16.80 -29.91
C SER A 148 4.46 -18.00 -29.00
N LEU A 149 4.25 -17.71 -27.72
CA LEU A 149 4.00 -18.71 -26.69
C LEU A 149 2.77 -19.57 -27.02
N THR A 150 2.84 -20.86 -26.69
CA THR A 150 1.83 -21.90 -26.96
C THR A 150 1.57 -22.73 -25.70
N GLU A 151 0.53 -23.57 -25.71
CA GLU A 151 0.14 -24.40 -24.54
C GLU A 151 1.20 -25.43 -24.14
N HIS A 152 2.20 -25.63 -24.98
CA HIS A 152 3.33 -26.49 -24.71
C HIS A 152 4.53 -25.76 -24.11
N ASP A 153 4.43 -24.45 -23.87
CA ASP A 153 5.46 -23.63 -23.26
C ASP A 153 5.20 -23.42 -21.76
N LEU A 154 6.29 -23.38 -20.99
CA LEU A 154 6.28 -23.00 -19.58
C LEU A 154 7.11 -21.73 -19.39
N VAL A 155 6.51 -20.68 -18.83
CA VAL A 155 7.22 -19.47 -18.42
C VAL A 155 7.52 -19.55 -16.93
N VAL A 156 8.79 -19.59 -16.54
CA VAL A 156 9.22 -19.64 -15.14
C VAL A 156 9.68 -18.26 -14.71
N PHE A 157 8.91 -17.61 -13.84
CA PHE A 157 9.27 -16.36 -13.20
C PHE A 157 10.00 -16.66 -11.90
N GLN A 158 11.30 -16.40 -11.86
CA GLN A 158 12.12 -16.67 -10.70
C GLN A 158 12.40 -15.40 -9.90
N THR A 159 12.56 -15.52 -8.58
CA THR A 159 12.90 -14.40 -7.68
C THR A 159 11.91 -13.24 -7.69
N MET A 160 10.67 -13.48 -8.09
CA MET A 160 9.66 -12.43 -8.17
C MET A 160 9.43 -11.78 -6.81
N LEU A 161 9.46 -10.45 -6.80
CA LEU A 161 9.04 -9.63 -5.66
C LEU A 161 7.55 -9.34 -5.79
N TRP A 162 6.84 -9.23 -4.66
CA TRP A 162 5.41 -8.93 -4.65
C TRP A 162 5.00 -7.68 -5.46
N PRO A 163 5.73 -6.55 -5.46
CA PRO A 163 5.37 -5.40 -6.30
C PRO A 163 5.42 -5.70 -7.80
N GLN A 164 6.30 -6.61 -8.22
CA GLN A 164 6.38 -7.04 -9.62
C GLN A 164 5.11 -7.79 -10.02
N PHE A 165 4.51 -8.57 -9.13
CA PHE A 165 3.21 -9.22 -9.37
C PHE A 165 2.06 -8.23 -9.53
N ASP A 166 2.02 -7.15 -8.77
CA ASP A 166 0.99 -6.10 -8.95
C ASP A 166 1.10 -5.50 -10.35
N SER A 167 2.33 -5.22 -10.79
CA SER A 167 2.60 -4.74 -12.14
C SER A 167 2.21 -5.77 -13.21
N MET A 168 2.32 -7.08 -12.97
CA MET A 168 1.94 -8.10 -13.96
C MET A 168 0.47 -8.07 -14.36
N MET A 169 -0.42 -7.57 -13.51
CA MET A 169 -1.83 -7.39 -13.84
C MET A 169 -2.01 -6.46 -15.05
N GLU A 170 -1.08 -5.52 -15.25
CA GLU A 170 -1.04 -4.63 -16.39
C GLU A 170 -0.86 -5.36 -17.73
N LEU A 171 -0.26 -6.56 -17.71
CA LEU A 171 -0.15 -7.38 -18.90
C LEU A 171 -1.53 -7.71 -19.49
N LEU A 172 -2.60 -7.81 -18.69
CA LEU A 172 -3.95 -8.00 -19.22
C LEU A 172 -4.44 -6.78 -20.02
N VAL A 173 -4.07 -5.57 -19.61
CA VAL A 173 -4.37 -4.37 -20.40
C VAL A 173 -3.54 -4.34 -21.68
N LEU A 174 -2.26 -4.70 -21.59
CA LEU A 174 -1.35 -4.73 -22.75
C LEU A 174 -1.72 -5.79 -23.78
N THR A 175 -2.18 -6.96 -23.33
CA THR A 175 -2.63 -8.10 -24.15
C THR A 175 -4.10 -8.03 -24.53
N GLU A 176 -4.81 -6.96 -24.13
CA GLU A 176 -6.21 -6.74 -24.48
C GLU A 176 -7.09 -7.91 -23.98
N LYS A 177 -6.80 -8.41 -22.76
CA LYS A 177 -7.45 -9.53 -22.06
C LYS A 177 -7.25 -10.92 -22.69
N LYS A 178 -6.32 -11.04 -23.65
CA LYS A 178 -5.93 -12.33 -24.22
C LYS A 178 -4.79 -12.92 -23.39
N PRO A 179 -4.98 -14.05 -22.70
CA PRO A 179 -3.88 -14.67 -22.00
C PRO A 179 -2.81 -15.11 -23.02
N TYR A 180 -1.56 -15.09 -22.62
CA TYR A 180 -0.53 -15.85 -23.30
C TYR A 180 -0.93 -17.31 -23.28
N GLU A 181 -0.79 -18.00 -24.42
CA GLU A 181 -1.13 -19.40 -24.52
C GLU A 181 -0.16 -20.32 -23.75
N ALA A 182 0.68 -19.83 -22.84
CA ALA A 182 1.58 -20.65 -22.04
C ALA A 182 1.07 -20.90 -20.62
N HIS A 183 1.67 -21.89 -19.95
CA HIS A 183 1.60 -22.01 -18.51
C HIS A 183 2.68 -21.14 -17.86
N ALA A 184 2.41 -20.61 -16.66
CA ALA A 184 3.39 -19.82 -15.90
C ALA A 184 3.62 -20.39 -14.50
N LEU A 185 4.89 -20.59 -14.15
CA LEU A 185 5.31 -20.95 -12.81
C LEU A 185 5.98 -19.74 -12.17
N PHE A 186 5.56 -19.36 -10.98
CA PHE A 186 6.14 -18.27 -10.22
C PHE A 186 6.84 -18.82 -8.99
N VAL A 187 8.13 -18.51 -8.85
CA VAL A 187 8.93 -18.89 -7.69
C VAL A 187 9.18 -17.62 -6.89
N VAL A 188 8.44 -17.50 -5.78
CA VAL A 188 8.44 -16.30 -4.93
C VAL A 188 9.45 -16.48 -3.81
N HIS A 189 10.31 -15.47 -3.64
CA HIS A 189 11.31 -15.43 -2.58
C HIS A 189 10.94 -14.36 -1.55
N ASP A 190 11.13 -14.69 -0.28
CA ASP A 190 10.89 -13.76 0.81
C ASP A 190 12.10 -12.81 0.98
N ASP A 191 11.93 -11.56 0.53
CA ASP A 191 12.64 -10.43 1.15
C ASP A 191 11.62 -9.52 1.83
N ALA A 192 11.10 -10.04 2.94
CA ALA A 192 10.26 -9.38 3.92
C ALA A 192 10.66 -7.92 4.15
N ARG A 193 11.95 -7.54 4.19
CA ARG A 193 12.35 -6.14 4.46
C ARG A 193 11.92 -5.17 3.36
N THR A 194 11.98 -5.59 2.10
CA THR A 194 11.50 -4.77 0.98
C THR A 194 9.97 -4.65 1.01
N TYR A 195 9.29 -5.70 1.47
CA TYR A 195 7.84 -5.69 1.59
C TYR A 195 7.34 -4.86 2.80
N TYR A 196 7.88 -5.09 4.00
CA TYR A 196 7.48 -4.44 5.26
C TYR A 196 7.77 -2.93 5.27
N SER A 197 8.85 -2.47 4.63
CA SER A 197 9.21 -1.04 4.63
C SER A 197 8.32 -0.19 3.70
N HIS A 198 7.74 -0.79 2.65
CA HIS A 198 6.98 -0.07 1.64
C HIS A 198 5.47 -0.40 1.61
N TYR A 199 5.06 -1.60 2.03
CA TYR A 199 3.72 -2.16 1.77
C TYR A 199 2.97 -2.61 3.03
N ASN A 200 3.36 -2.13 4.21
CA ASN A 200 2.80 -2.40 5.54
C ASN A 200 1.29 -2.12 5.73
N GLN A 201 0.54 -1.89 4.64
CA GLN A 201 -0.86 -1.52 4.69
C GLN A 201 -1.80 -2.54 4.03
N PHE A 202 -1.32 -3.35 3.06
CA PHE A 202 -2.18 -4.30 2.34
C PHE A 202 -2.39 -5.61 3.12
N PRO A 203 -3.63 -6.04 3.40
CA PRO A 203 -3.96 -7.41 3.77
C PRO A 203 -3.71 -8.31 2.55
N LEU A 204 -2.59 -9.01 2.58
CA LEU A 204 -2.08 -9.87 1.50
C LEU A 204 -3.02 -11.04 1.13
N ARG A 205 -3.98 -11.42 1.99
CA ARG A 205 -5.06 -12.39 1.67
C ARG A 205 -5.76 -12.16 0.35
N LYS A 206 -5.99 -10.91 0.05
CA LYS A 206 -6.77 -10.55 -1.14
C LYS A 206 -5.87 -10.26 -2.33
N PHE A 207 -4.58 -10.09 -2.09
CA PHE A 207 -3.57 -9.92 -3.13
C PHE A 207 -3.40 -11.21 -3.94
N TYR A 208 -3.28 -12.36 -3.27
CA TYR A 208 -2.97 -13.63 -3.93
C TYR A 208 -4.10 -14.13 -4.84
N GLN A 209 -5.35 -14.11 -4.35
CA GLN A 209 -6.52 -14.47 -5.15
C GLN A 209 -6.65 -13.55 -6.39
N ARG A 210 -6.48 -12.25 -6.20
CA ARG A 210 -6.51 -11.26 -7.27
C ARG A 210 -5.40 -11.50 -8.30
N VAL A 211 -4.19 -11.86 -7.87
CA VAL A 211 -3.08 -12.12 -8.80
C VAL A 211 -3.30 -13.41 -9.56
N GLN A 212 -3.48 -14.56 -8.89
CA GLN A 212 -3.55 -15.85 -9.59
C GLN A 212 -4.65 -15.94 -10.64
N GLU A 213 -5.84 -15.43 -10.33
CA GLU A 213 -7.00 -15.56 -11.21
C GLU A 213 -6.94 -14.62 -12.43
N ASN A 214 -6.10 -13.59 -12.36
CA ASN A 214 -5.98 -12.56 -13.40
C ASN A 214 -4.60 -12.51 -14.05
N LEU A 215 -3.71 -13.46 -13.75
CA LEU A 215 -2.46 -13.59 -14.49
C LEU A 215 -2.77 -14.00 -15.94
N PRO A 216 -2.20 -13.34 -16.95
CA PRO A 216 -2.55 -13.56 -18.36
C PRO A 216 -1.87 -14.82 -18.92
N PHE A 217 -2.03 -15.98 -18.29
CA PHE A 217 -1.46 -17.26 -18.71
C PHE A 217 -2.53 -18.33 -18.58
N LEU A 218 -2.59 -19.30 -19.50
CA LEU A 218 -3.63 -20.35 -19.47
C LEU A 218 -3.78 -20.99 -18.08
N LYS A 219 -2.64 -21.28 -17.45
CA LYS A 219 -2.55 -21.68 -16.05
C LYS A 219 -1.39 -20.98 -15.39
N SER A 220 -1.56 -20.62 -14.12
CA SER A 220 -0.49 -20.13 -13.27
C SER A 220 -0.34 -21.01 -12.03
N LYS A 221 0.89 -21.21 -11.57
CA LYS A 221 1.18 -21.87 -10.30
C LYS A 221 2.20 -21.03 -9.55
N ILE A 222 1.97 -20.81 -8.26
CA ILE A 222 2.87 -20.04 -7.42
C ILE A 222 3.47 -20.97 -6.38
N LEU A 223 4.80 -21.07 -6.42
CA LEU A 223 5.62 -21.76 -5.46
C LEU A 223 6.29 -20.75 -4.54
N VAL A 224 6.38 -21.11 -3.27
CA VAL A 224 7.10 -20.35 -2.26
C VAL A 224 8.33 -21.13 -1.84
N THR A 225 9.36 -20.41 -1.44
CA THR A 225 10.67 -21.01 -1.21
C THR A 225 10.92 -21.40 0.25
N SER A 226 10.01 -21.08 1.18
CA SER A 226 10.04 -21.55 2.58
C SER A 226 8.67 -21.93 3.11
N SER A 227 8.67 -22.82 4.11
CA SER A 227 7.49 -23.18 4.90
C SER A 227 6.95 -22.01 5.73
N ASN A 228 7.80 -21.08 6.16
CA ASN A 228 7.34 -19.85 6.79
C ASN A 228 6.56 -18.99 5.80
N LEU A 229 7.08 -18.83 4.57
CA LEU A 229 6.36 -18.09 3.52
C LEU A 229 5.08 -18.82 3.12
N GLN A 230 5.08 -20.16 3.06
CA GLN A 230 3.86 -20.95 2.86
C GLN A 230 2.86 -20.73 3.98
N ARG A 231 3.28 -20.85 5.24
CA ARG A 231 2.40 -20.65 6.41
C ARG A 231 1.79 -19.26 6.40
N VAL A 232 2.61 -18.25 6.14
CA VAL A 232 2.16 -16.86 5.98
C VAL A 232 1.21 -16.76 4.78
N ALA A 233 1.53 -17.37 3.64
CA ALA A 233 0.67 -17.38 2.47
C ALA A 233 -0.65 -18.14 2.65
N ASP A 234 -0.66 -19.23 3.39
CA ASP A 234 -1.83 -20.06 3.57
C ASP A 234 -2.73 -19.49 4.69
N ILE A 235 -2.14 -19.11 5.84
CA ILE A 235 -2.88 -18.58 7.00
C ILE A 235 -3.30 -17.14 6.76
N GLU A 236 -2.34 -16.27 6.47
CA GLU A 236 -2.63 -14.86 6.31
C GLU A 236 -3.20 -14.63 4.92
N TYR A 237 -2.74 -15.37 3.89
CA TYR A 237 -3.09 -15.05 2.51
C TYR A 237 -4.18 -15.93 1.88
N GLY A 238 -4.63 -16.99 2.54
CA GLY A 238 -5.60 -17.95 1.99
C GLY A 238 -5.15 -18.57 0.67
N ALA A 239 -3.86 -18.42 0.35
CA ALA A 239 -3.23 -19.03 -0.79
C ALA A 239 -3.16 -20.53 -0.54
N ARG A 240 -3.22 -21.33 -1.60
CA ARG A 240 -2.75 -22.72 -1.51
C ARG A 240 -1.38 -22.72 -2.16
N THR A 241 -0.38 -22.24 -1.41
CA THR A 241 1.00 -22.27 -1.89
C THR A 241 1.64 -23.61 -1.57
N GLU A 242 2.59 -24.01 -2.40
CA GLU A 242 3.40 -25.18 -2.13
C GLU A 242 4.85 -24.74 -1.93
N VAL A 243 5.51 -25.31 -0.92
CA VAL A 243 6.94 -25.11 -0.71
C VAL A 243 7.69 -25.91 -1.76
N VAL A 244 8.52 -25.23 -2.52
CA VAL A 244 9.45 -25.90 -3.42
C VAL A 244 10.71 -26.28 -2.65
N ALA A 245 11.07 -27.56 -2.66
CA ALA A 245 12.43 -27.94 -2.35
C ALA A 245 13.34 -27.31 -3.40
N ASP A 246 14.48 -26.80 -2.96
CA ASP A 246 15.51 -26.30 -3.87
C ASP A 246 15.85 -27.36 -4.93
N VAL A 247 16.37 -26.92 -6.08
CA VAL A 247 16.55 -27.84 -7.22
C VAL A 247 17.58 -28.90 -6.85
N ASN A 248 17.10 -30.12 -6.64
CA ASN A 248 17.93 -31.27 -6.31
C ASN A 248 18.64 -31.73 -7.60
N ASP A 249 19.79 -31.12 -7.92
CA ASP A 249 20.55 -31.45 -9.11
C ASP A 249 21.38 -32.72 -8.88
N LYS A 250 20.70 -33.87 -8.97
CA LYS A 250 21.33 -35.20 -8.91
C LYS A 250 22.44 -35.36 -9.96
N ALA A 251 22.38 -34.65 -11.10
CA ALA A 251 23.38 -34.75 -12.16
C ALA A 251 24.66 -33.97 -11.82
N ILE A 252 24.54 -32.82 -11.15
CA ILE A 252 25.71 -32.11 -10.61
C ILE A 252 26.32 -32.92 -9.46
N LEU A 253 25.50 -33.46 -8.57
CA LEU A 253 25.96 -34.34 -7.50
C LEU A 253 26.70 -35.59 -7.99
N ALA A 254 26.30 -36.15 -9.13
CA ALA A 254 26.96 -37.32 -9.71
C ALA A 254 28.43 -37.04 -10.12
N ASN A 255 28.78 -35.77 -10.36
CA ASN A 255 30.13 -35.33 -10.72
C ASN A 255 30.92 -34.75 -9.53
N VAL A 256 30.28 -34.58 -8.38
CA VAL A 256 30.95 -34.16 -7.15
C VAL A 256 31.58 -35.40 -6.55
N ASP A 257 32.87 -35.59 -6.80
CA ASP A 257 33.66 -36.66 -6.23
C ASP A 257 33.63 -36.50 -4.70
N ARG A 258 32.80 -37.30 -4.02
CA ARG A 258 32.62 -37.25 -2.56
C ARG A 258 33.87 -37.79 -1.88
N LYS A 259 34.96 -37.01 -1.89
CA LYS A 259 36.13 -37.30 -1.08
C LYS A 259 35.77 -36.97 0.35
N LYS A 260 35.39 -38.01 1.11
CA LYS A 260 35.21 -37.90 2.56
C LYS A 260 36.51 -37.44 3.21
N GLY A 261 36.55 -36.17 3.59
CA GLY A 261 37.62 -35.57 4.39
C GLY A 261 38.91 -35.39 3.60
N ALA A 262 39.55 -34.24 3.81
CA ALA A 262 40.90 -34.04 3.34
C ALA A 262 41.78 -35.22 3.83
N GLN A 263 42.45 -35.89 2.90
CA GLN A 263 43.54 -36.83 3.22
C GLN A 263 44.66 -36.16 4.07
N SER A 264 44.56 -34.85 4.35
CA SER A 264 45.52 -34.03 5.08
C SER A 264 45.29 -33.90 6.58
N GLY A 265 44.22 -34.46 7.18
CA GLY A 265 43.91 -34.33 8.62
C GLY A 265 43.25 -33.01 9.04
N THR A 266 43.37 -31.98 8.20
CA THR A 266 42.82 -30.64 8.42
C THR A 266 41.29 -30.62 8.48
N LYS A 267 40.73 -29.95 9.50
CA LYS A 267 39.29 -29.74 9.71
C LYS A 267 38.84 -28.44 9.07
N LEU A 268 38.07 -28.51 7.98
CA LEU A 268 37.64 -27.36 7.21
C LEU A 268 36.27 -26.85 7.69
N VAL A 269 36.25 -25.63 8.21
CA VAL A 269 35.02 -24.86 8.44
C VAL A 269 34.88 -23.85 7.32
N PHE A 270 33.86 -24.00 6.48
CA PHE A 270 33.64 -23.12 5.35
C PHE A 270 32.57 -22.07 5.68
N VAL A 271 32.90 -20.80 5.45
CA VAL A 271 31.97 -19.66 5.58
C VAL A 271 31.65 -19.12 4.19
N PRO A 272 30.61 -19.64 3.52
CA PRO A 272 30.28 -19.25 2.17
C PRO A 272 29.85 -17.78 2.08
N GLY A 273 30.72 -17.02 1.42
CA GLY A 273 30.42 -15.82 0.66
C GLY A 273 29.61 -14.76 1.40
N ALA A 274 30.27 -13.88 2.15
CA ALA A 274 29.72 -12.55 2.47
C ALA A 274 29.84 -11.59 1.29
N TYR A 275 29.23 -11.98 0.16
CA TYR A 275 29.26 -11.25 -1.11
C TYR A 275 28.52 -9.92 -1.08
N ARG A 276 27.78 -9.63 0.01
CA ARG A 276 26.93 -8.45 0.11
C ARG A 276 27.14 -7.78 1.47
N GLY A 277 27.17 -6.45 1.46
CA GLY A 277 27.38 -5.62 2.65
C GLY A 277 26.24 -5.67 3.67
N ASP A 278 25.22 -6.52 3.46
CA ASP A 278 24.10 -6.75 4.38
C ASP A 278 24.40 -7.84 5.42
N LYS A 279 25.44 -8.66 5.23
CA LYS A 279 25.74 -9.78 6.13
C LYS A 279 26.38 -9.31 7.43
N ASN A 280 26.08 -10.01 8.53
CA ASN A 280 26.61 -9.73 9.87
C ASN A 280 28.08 -10.16 9.98
N PHE A 281 28.99 -9.32 9.45
CA PHE A 281 30.43 -9.59 9.48
C PHE A 281 30.95 -9.79 10.91
N SER A 282 30.44 -9.05 11.90
CA SER A 282 30.80 -9.19 13.31
C SER A 282 30.65 -10.63 13.81
N SER A 283 29.60 -11.34 13.42
CA SER A 283 29.41 -12.73 13.80
C SER A 283 30.52 -13.66 13.31
N VAL A 284 31.17 -13.37 12.18
CA VAL A 284 32.32 -14.17 11.69
C VAL A 284 33.56 -13.95 12.56
N LEU A 285 33.81 -12.71 12.99
CA LEU A 285 34.93 -12.40 13.88
C LEU A 285 34.75 -13.02 15.27
N ASP A 286 33.56 -12.86 15.85
CA ASP A 286 33.22 -13.45 17.15
C ASP A 286 33.32 -14.99 17.09
N TYR A 287 32.94 -15.57 15.95
CA TYR A 287 33.02 -17.01 15.72
C TYR A 287 34.47 -17.50 15.65
N ALA A 288 35.33 -16.79 14.92
CA ALA A 288 36.76 -17.09 14.89
C ALA A 288 37.39 -16.99 16.29
N HIS A 289 37.05 -15.95 17.06
CA HIS A 289 37.52 -15.80 18.44
C HIS A 289 37.14 -16.98 19.33
N HIS A 290 35.88 -17.42 19.26
CA HIS A 290 35.44 -18.57 20.04
C HIS A 290 36.06 -19.89 19.57
N LEU A 291 36.26 -20.09 18.27
CA LEU A 291 36.96 -21.27 17.75
C LEU A 291 38.42 -21.36 18.24
N ASP A 292 39.12 -20.23 18.28
CA ASP A 292 40.49 -20.14 18.82
C ASP A 292 40.53 -20.55 20.30
N SER A 293 39.57 -20.05 21.09
CA SER A 293 39.45 -20.37 22.51
C SER A 293 39.19 -21.86 22.80
N LEU A 294 38.62 -22.59 21.83
CA LEU A 294 38.32 -24.02 21.93
C LEU A 294 39.53 -24.90 21.56
N GLY A 295 40.58 -24.34 20.94
CA GLY A 295 41.83 -25.05 20.65
C GLY A 295 41.67 -26.26 19.73
N ILE A 296 40.80 -26.18 18.71
CA ILE A 296 40.52 -27.30 17.80
C ILE A 296 41.78 -27.58 16.95
N PRO A 297 42.37 -28.79 17.03
CA PRO A 297 43.59 -29.10 16.29
C PRO A 297 43.33 -29.16 14.79
N GLU A 298 44.30 -28.65 14.01
CA GLU A 298 44.27 -28.67 12.54
C GLU A 298 43.03 -28.01 11.91
N LEU A 299 42.41 -27.05 12.62
CA LEU A 299 41.29 -26.28 12.11
C LEU A 299 41.73 -25.38 10.96
N CYS A 300 40.86 -25.22 9.96
CA CYS A 300 40.96 -24.24 8.89
C CYS A 300 39.61 -23.54 8.73
N LEU A 301 39.53 -22.26 9.09
CA LEU A 301 38.34 -21.43 8.86
C LEU A 301 38.50 -20.70 7.53
N MET A 302 37.83 -21.20 6.49
CA MET A 302 37.94 -20.61 5.16
C MET A 302 36.83 -19.61 4.90
N VAL A 303 37.22 -18.34 4.68
CA VAL A 303 36.30 -17.20 4.50
C VAL A 303 36.54 -16.49 3.17
N HIS A 304 35.51 -15.84 2.63
CA HIS A 304 35.65 -15.10 1.38
C HIS A 304 36.51 -13.85 1.59
N LYS A 305 37.35 -13.49 0.61
CA LYS A 305 38.23 -12.30 0.66
C LYS A 305 37.47 -10.98 0.86
N SER A 306 36.18 -10.89 0.51
CA SER A 306 35.38 -9.68 0.83
C SER A 306 35.22 -9.44 2.33
N VAL A 307 35.25 -10.48 3.15
CA VAL A 307 35.24 -10.37 4.62
C VAL A 307 36.54 -9.71 5.11
N LEU A 308 37.67 -10.04 4.48
CA LEU A 308 38.97 -9.42 4.76
C LEU A 308 38.97 -7.91 4.47
N LEU A 309 38.24 -7.45 3.44
CA LEU A 309 38.15 -6.01 3.17
C LEU A 309 37.47 -5.23 4.30
N GLN A 310 36.59 -5.87 5.08
CA GLN A 310 35.89 -5.22 6.19
C GLN A 310 36.51 -5.50 7.57
N LEU A 311 37.00 -6.72 7.79
CA LEU A 311 37.48 -7.21 9.09
C LEU A 311 38.97 -7.59 9.11
N GLY A 312 39.65 -7.50 7.97
CA GLY A 312 40.95 -8.11 7.67
C GLY A 312 42.01 -8.01 8.76
N PRO A 313 42.27 -6.82 9.34
CA PRO A 313 43.29 -6.70 10.38
C PRO A 313 43.04 -7.60 11.59
N LYS A 314 41.76 -7.77 11.98
CA LYS A 314 41.37 -8.55 13.17
C LYS A 314 41.28 -10.05 12.89
N LEU A 315 40.83 -10.43 11.69
CA LEU A 315 40.75 -11.85 11.31
C LEU A 315 42.12 -12.46 10.98
N ALA A 316 43.08 -11.64 10.51
CA ALA A 316 44.43 -12.09 10.21
C ALA A 316 45.26 -12.48 11.45
N GLU A 317 44.80 -12.13 12.67
CA GLU A 317 45.43 -12.53 13.93
C GLU A 317 45.30 -14.05 14.19
N TYR A 318 44.30 -14.70 13.57
CA TYR A 318 44.03 -16.12 13.75
C TYR A 318 44.72 -16.95 12.66
N SER A 319 45.74 -17.72 13.06
CA SER A 319 46.58 -18.51 12.13
C SER A 319 45.83 -19.59 11.34
N PHE A 320 44.67 -20.02 11.82
CA PHE A 320 43.81 -21.02 11.16
C PHE A 320 42.84 -20.41 10.13
N VAL A 321 42.81 -19.09 9.94
CA VAL A 321 41.91 -18.44 8.98
C VAL A 321 42.56 -18.39 7.60
N THR A 322 41.87 -18.93 6.60
CA THR A 322 42.28 -18.89 5.19
C THR A 322 41.25 -18.17 4.34
N TYR A 323 41.68 -17.71 3.15
CA TYR A 323 40.87 -16.86 2.29
C TYR A 323 40.75 -17.44 0.89
N TYR A 324 39.55 -17.34 0.32
CA TYR A 324 39.32 -17.62 -1.10
C TYR A 324 38.85 -16.35 -1.82
N GLU A 325 39.37 -16.11 -3.03
CA GLU A 325 39.13 -14.86 -3.78
C GLU A 325 37.96 -14.97 -4.75
N THR A 326 37.94 -16.06 -5.51
CA THR A 326 36.93 -16.38 -6.51
C THR A 326 36.76 -17.88 -6.57
N LEU A 327 35.53 -18.34 -6.78
CA LEU A 327 35.26 -19.72 -7.12
C LEU A 327 35.11 -19.76 -8.65
N PRO A 328 35.98 -20.48 -9.39
CA PRO A 328 35.97 -20.41 -10.85
C PRO A 328 34.69 -21.00 -11.47
N SER A 329 34.05 -21.97 -10.81
CA SER A 329 32.83 -22.65 -11.27
C SER A 329 31.91 -23.11 -10.13
N TYR A 330 30.64 -23.38 -10.46
CA TYR A 330 29.66 -23.95 -9.50
C TYR A 330 30.05 -25.34 -9.01
N VAL A 331 30.68 -26.16 -9.86
CA VAL A 331 31.15 -27.50 -9.47
C VAL A 331 32.19 -27.37 -8.38
N GLU A 332 33.20 -26.51 -8.55
CA GLU A 332 34.22 -26.28 -7.51
C GLU A 332 33.62 -25.74 -6.21
N TYR A 333 32.59 -24.88 -6.29
CA TYR A 333 31.89 -24.40 -5.10
C TYR A 333 31.13 -25.52 -4.37
N ILE A 334 30.40 -26.39 -5.09
CA ILE A 334 29.70 -27.51 -4.45
C ILE A 334 30.69 -28.57 -3.95
N THR A 335 31.75 -28.84 -4.69
CA THR A 335 32.87 -29.68 -4.22
C THR A 335 33.43 -29.10 -2.92
N LEU A 336 33.61 -27.79 -2.84
CA LEU A 336 34.09 -27.15 -1.62
C LEU A 336 33.11 -27.25 -0.44
N ILE A 337 31.79 -27.16 -0.69
CA ILE A 337 30.78 -27.45 0.35
C ILE A 337 30.88 -28.92 0.77
N ALA A 338 31.02 -29.84 -0.18
CA ALA A 338 31.11 -31.29 0.09
C ALA A 338 32.40 -31.67 0.84
N ASP A 339 33.49 -30.94 0.60
CA ASP A 339 34.80 -31.16 1.23
C ASP A 339 34.90 -30.51 2.61
N ALA A 340 34.01 -29.59 2.97
CA ALA A 340 33.98 -28.97 4.29
C ALA A 340 33.48 -29.96 5.35
N ASP A 341 34.05 -29.90 6.56
CA ASP A 341 33.54 -30.64 7.72
C ASP A 341 32.29 -29.95 8.29
N VAL A 342 32.27 -28.61 8.26
CA VAL A 342 31.16 -27.79 8.75
C VAL A 342 30.99 -26.54 7.89
N ILE A 343 29.74 -26.22 7.55
CA ILE A 343 29.36 -24.95 6.95
C ILE A 343 28.84 -24.00 8.03
N PHE A 344 29.36 -22.79 8.13
CA PHE A 344 28.82 -21.77 9.04
C PHE A 344 28.10 -20.66 8.27
N ILE A 345 26.83 -20.44 8.61
CA ILE A 345 26.00 -19.36 8.07
C ILE A 345 25.92 -18.24 9.11
N PRO A 346 26.57 -17.08 8.90
CA PRO A 346 26.68 -16.01 9.90
C PRO A 346 25.45 -15.08 9.93
N TYR A 347 24.25 -15.62 9.79
CA TYR A 347 23.01 -14.83 9.80
C TYR A 347 22.51 -14.61 11.23
N GLY A 348 22.03 -13.41 11.55
CA GLY A 348 21.35 -13.10 12.81
C GLY A 348 19.82 -12.97 12.69
N GLU A 349 19.21 -12.31 13.69
CA GLU A 349 17.76 -12.08 13.77
C GLU A 349 17.18 -11.33 12.57
N GLU A 350 18.01 -10.49 11.97
CA GLU A 350 17.65 -9.72 10.79
C GLU A 350 17.31 -10.61 9.56
N TYR A 351 17.61 -11.91 9.62
CA TYR A 351 17.35 -12.90 8.58
C TYR A 351 16.29 -13.96 8.95
N ILE A 352 15.46 -13.71 9.96
CA ILE A 352 14.41 -14.63 10.43
C ILE A 352 13.51 -15.17 9.29
N ASN A 353 13.27 -14.36 8.25
CA ASN A 353 12.40 -14.69 7.13
C ASN A 353 13.17 -15.16 5.87
N ARG A 354 14.50 -15.20 5.89
CA ARG A 354 15.31 -15.47 4.71
C ARG A 354 15.65 -16.96 4.58
N ILE A 355 15.55 -17.45 3.36
CA ILE A 355 16.02 -18.77 2.94
C ILE A 355 17.49 -18.71 2.58
N SER A 356 18.25 -19.70 3.03
CA SER A 356 19.65 -19.87 2.73
C SER A 356 19.85 -20.96 1.69
N GLY A 357 20.10 -20.57 0.44
CA GLY A 357 20.53 -21.51 -0.60
C GLY A 357 21.76 -22.34 -0.20
N ILE A 358 22.63 -21.78 0.64
CA ILE A 358 23.78 -22.49 1.23
C ILE A 358 23.34 -23.67 2.10
N LEU A 359 22.29 -23.50 2.91
CA LEU A 359 21.82 -24.57 3.79
C LEU A 359 21.27 -25.74 2.95
N ASN A 360 20.53 -25.43 1.89
CA ASN A 360 20.02 -26.43 0.97
C ASN A 360 21.16 -27.14 0.23
N GLU A 361 22.19 -26.41 -0.19
CA GLU A 361 23.38 -26.98 -0.84
C GLU A 361 24.15 -27.89 0.11
N ALA A 362 24.30 -27.50 1.39
CA ALA A 362 24.92 -28.32 2.42
C ALA A 362 24.11 -29.61 2.69
N ALA A 363 22.79 -29.49 2.79
CA ALA A 363 21.88 -30.63 2.91
C ALA A 363 21.97 -31.59 1.72
N LEU A 364 22.10 -31.03 0.51
CA LEU A 364 22.19 -31.76 -0.75
C LEU A 364 23.44 -32.67 -0.81
N VAL A 365 24.59 -32.17 -0.34
CA VAL A 365 25.84 -32.96 -0.30
C VAL A 365 26.04 -33.73 1.01
N GLY A 366 25.20 -33.49 2.01
CA GLY A 366 25.29 -34.10 3.33
C GLY A 366 26.38 -33.50 4.21
N THR A 367 26.73 -32.23 4.01
CA THR A 367 27.70 -31.52 4.87
C THR A 367 26.95 -30.86 6.03
N PRO A 368 27.36 -31.05 7.30
CA PRO A 368 26.77 -30.36 8.44
C PRO A 368 26.79 -28.84 8.27
N CYS A 369 25.70 -28.18 8.64
CA CYS A 369 25.57 -26.73 8.54
C CYS A 369 25.04 -26.13 9.83
N LEU A 370 25.66 -25.01 10.25
CA LEU A 370 25.30 -24.25 11.44
C LEU A 370 24.61 -22.96 11.02
N CYS A 371 23.39 -22.75 11.52
CA CYS A 371 22.61 -21.55 11.25
C CYS A 371 21.87 -21.04 12.50
N TRP A 372 21.43 -19.78 12.48
CA TRP A 372 20.70 -19.22 13.62
C TRP A 372 19.32 -19.87 13.73
N LYS A 373 18.94 -20.33 14.93
CA LYS A 373 17.78 -21.21 15.19
C LYS A 373 16.43 -20.70 14.70
N ARG A 374 16.32 -19.38 14.48
CA ARG A 374 15.09 -18.72 14.07
C ARG A 374 15.08 -18.35 12.58
N ILE A 375 16.13 -18.62 11.79
CA ILE A 375 16.02 -18.45 10.33
C ILE A 375 14.99 -19.41 9.76
N ALA A 376 14.33 -19.02 8.67
CA ALA A 376 13.20 -19.78 8.11
C ALA A 376 13.54 -21.24 7.79
N ASP A 377 14.77 -21.51 7.34
CA ASP A 377 15.19 -22.84 6.92
C ASP A 377 15.79 -23.69 8.04
N ALA A 378 15.91 -23.16 9.27
CA ALA A 378 16.44 -23.93 10.41
C ALA A 378 15.61 -25.21 10.67
N VAL A 379 14.34 -25.21 10.24
CA VAL A 379 13.43 -26.38 10.26
C VAL A 379 13.92 -27.56 9.42
N HIS A 380 14.85 -27.37 8.48
CA HIS A 380 15.43 -28.45 7.68
C HIS A 380 16.53 -29.20 8.42
N ILE A 381 17.06 -28.63 9.51
CA ILE A 381 18.06 -29.28 10.35
C ILE A 381 17.34 -30.17 11.36
N LYS A 382 17.60 -31.48 11.29
CA LYS A 382 17.05 -32.47 12.23
C LYS A 382 17.79 -32.44 13.55
N ASP A 383 19.12 -32.31 13.50
CA ASP A 383 19.93 -32.29 14.71
C ASP A 383 19.97 -30.89 15.34
N PRO A 384 19.56 -30.73 16.61
CA PRO A 384 19.62 -29.45 17.31
C PRO A 384 20.98 -28.76 17.28
N ILE A 385 22.08 -29.51 17.17
CA ILE A 385 23.45 -29.00 17.09
C ILE A 385 23.67 -28.08 15.88
N GLY A 386 22.92 -28.28 14.80
CA GLY A 386 23.00 -27.46 13.60
C GLY A 386 22.38 -26.07 13.75
N THR A 387 21.74 -25.79 14.88
CA THR A 387 21.13 -24.49 15.17
C THR A 387 21.78 -23.80 16.36
N PHE A 388 21.95 -22.48 16.29
CA PHE A 388 22.54 -21.69 17.37
C PHE A 388 21.69 -20.47 17.73
N GLU A 389 21.78 -20.03 18.99
CA GLU A 389 21.13 -18.79 19.48
C GLU A 389 22.13 -17.63 19.54
N ASN A 390 23.41 -17.96 19.74
CA ASN A 390 24.53 -17.03 19.72
C ASN A 390 25.79 -17.69 19.11
N VAL A 391 26.78 -16.88 18.77
CA VAL A 391 27.98 -17.32 18.05
C VAL A 391 28.86 -18.28 18.86
N GLU A 392 28.91 -18.13 20.19
CA GLU A 392 29.62 -19.05 21.09
C GLU A 392 29.06 -20.48 20.98
N THR A 393 27.72 -20.61 20.97
CA THR A 393 27.07 -21.92 20.80
C THR A 393 27.35 -22.53 19.43
N ALA A 394 27.48 -21.73 18.38
CA ALA A 394 27.90 -22.22 17.06
C ALA A 394 29.34 -22.76 17.08
N ALA A 395 30.27 -22.09 17.76
CA ALA A 395 31.66 -22.54 17.85
C ALA A 395 31.77 -23.87 18.62
N LYS A 396 31.00 -24.03 19.70
CA LYS A 396 30.92 -25.30 20.46
C LYS A 396 30.35 -26.43 19.62
N ALA A 397 29.26 -26.16 18.88
CA ALA A 397 28.68 -27.10 17.93
C ALA A 397 29.71 -27.55 16.88
N THR A 398 30.51 -26.62 16.36
CA THR A 398 31.58 -26.92 15.42
C THR A 398 32.61 -27.86 16.01
N ALA A 399 33.12 -27.55 17.20
CA ALA A 399 34.09 -28.40 17.90
C ALA A 399 33.53 -29.81 18.11
N GLN A 400 32.25 -29.94 18.43
CA GLN A 400 31.61 -31.23 18.59
C GLN A 400 31.48 -31.98 17.25
N ILE A 401 31.08 -31.32 16.16
CA ILE A 401 30.95 -31.95 14.83
C ILE A 401 32.31 -32.42 14.31
N VAL A 402 33.34 -31.56 14.36
CA VAL A 402 34.66 -31.88 13.77
C VAL A 402 35.43 -32.95 14.55
N ASN A 403 35.21 -33.05 15.87
CA ASN A 403 35.88 -34.01 16.75
C ASN A 403 35.14 -35.35 16.87
N SER A 404 33.85 -35.40 16.54
CA SER A 404 33.11 -36.67 16.50
C SER A 404 33.18 -37.30 15.11
N SER A 405 33.14 -38.63 15.02
CA SER A 405 32.86 -39.33 13.76
C SER A 405 31.37 -39.18 13.44
N TYR A 406 30.94 -37.94 13.25
CA TYR A 406 29.55 -37.58 13.12
C TYR A 406 28.98 -38.17 11.84
N ASP A 407 27.89 -38.94 11.93
CA ASP A 407 27.21 -39.45 10.75
C ASP A 407 26.28 -38.37 10.20
N CYS A 408 26.70 -37.75 9.10
CA CYS A 408 25.95 -36.66 8.49
C CYS A 408 24.64 -37.12 7.84
N SER A 409 24.39 -38.43 7.68
CA SER A 409 23.17 -38.94 7.05
C SER A 409 21.89 -38.60 7.83
N ASP A 410 22.01 -38.33 9.14
CA ASP A 410 20.91 -37.96 10.03
C ASP A 410 20.84 -36.46 10.37
N PHE A 411 21.73 -35.63 9.81
CA PHE A 411 21.83 -34.21 10.19
C PHE A 411 20.63 -33.38 9.73
N TYR A 412 20.07 -33.72 8.58
CA TYR A 412 18.95 -33.03 7.96
C TYR A 412 17.68 -33.89 8.05
N ASN A 413 16.53 -33.24 8.08
CA ASN A 413 15.26 -33.95 7.89
C ASN A 413 15.26 -34.55 6.47
N GLU A 414 14.70 -35.76 6.30
CA GLU A 414 14.41 -36.26 4.96
C GLU A 414 13.58 -35.20 4.25
N ASN A 415 14.11 -34.63 3.16
CA ASN A 415 13.45 -33.56 2.44
C ASN A 415 12.14 -34.09 1.85
N SER A 416 11.04 -33.92 2.59
CA SER A 416 9.68 -34.29 2.16
C SER A 416 9.11 -33.32 1.13
N ASN A 417 9.81 -32.20 0.87
CA ASN A 417 9.38 -31.19 -0.06
C ASN A 417 9.67 -31.64 -1.50
N ARG A 418 8.67 -31.45 -2.36
CA ARG A 418 8.78 -31.73 -3.78
C ARG A 418 9.73 -30.74 -4.43
N THR A 419 10.59 -31.24 -5.31
CA THR A 419 11.36 -30.46 -6.27
C THR A 419 10.43 -29.67 -7.19
N VAL A 420 10.98 -28.67 -7.88
CA VAL A 420 10.27 -27.92 -8.92
C VAL A 420 9.64 -28.84 -9.96
N PHE A 421 10.34 -29.90 -10.36
CA PHE A 421 9.89 -30.85 -11.37
C PHE A 421 8.71 -31.68 -10.88
N GLU A 422 8.77 -32.18 -9.64
CA GLU A 422 7.66 -32.89 -9.02
C GLU A 422 6.42 -31.97 -8.86
N HIS A 423 6.63 -30.67 -8.62
CA HIS A 423 5.56 -29.68 -8.62
C HIS A 423 4.97 -29.40 -10.00
N LEU A 424 5.77 -29.48 -11.06
CA LEU A 424 5.31 -29.36 -12.44
C LEU A 424 4.52 -30.59 -12.90
N GLU A 425 4.85 -31.77 -12.39
CA GLU A 425 4.15 -33.02 -12.65
C GLU A 425 2.86 -33.16 -11.82
N CYS A 426 2.81 -32.49 -10.66
CA CYS A 426 1.60 -32.41 -9.85
C CYS A 426 0.50 -31.58 -10.53
N ALA A 427 -0.70 -32.15 -10.65
CA ALA A 427 -1.88 -31.44 -11.16
C ALA A 427 -2.40 -30.37 -10.18
N ASP A 428 -2.13 -30.51 -8.88
CA ASP A 428 -2.60 -29.60 -7.85
C ASP A 428 -1.82 -28.26 -7.87
N GLY A 429 -2.46 -27.21 -7.35
CA GLY A 429 -1.87 -25.87 -7.21
C GLY A 429 -1.85 -25.03 -8.49
N TRP A 430 -2.30 -25.56 -9.63
CA TRP A 430 -2.49 -24.79 -10.86
C TRP A 430 -3.83 -24.05 -10.85
N THR A 431 -3.78 -22.73 -11.02
CA THR A 431 -4.95 -21.86 -11.17
C THR A 431 -5.12 -21.50 -12.64
N HIS A 432 -6.30 -21.77 -13.19
CA HIS A 432 -6.64 -21.39 -14.56
C HIS A 432 -6.92 -19.89 -14.67
N PHE A 433 -6.51 -19.28 -15.78
CA PHE A 433 -6.95 -17.91 -16.08
C PHE A 433 -8.47 -17.83 -16.14
N LYS A 434 -9.02 -16.84 -15.44
CA LYS A 434 -10.45 -16.54 -15.46
C LYS A 434 -10.71 -15.28 -16.27
N ASN A 435 -11.55 -15.39 -17.28
CA ASN A 435 -12.01 -14.24 -18.05
C ASN A 435 -13.09 -13.48 -17.25
N LYS A 436 -12.68 -12.68 -16.26
CA LYS A 436 -13.57 -11.97 -15.34
C LYS A 436 -14.30 -10.79 -16.01
N PRO A 437 -15.56 -10.48 -15.67
CA PRO A 437 -16.22 -9.25 -16.11
C PRO A 437 -15.44 -8.01 -15.67
N ILE A 438 -15.48 -6.92 -16.45
CA ILE A 438 -14.71 -5.70 -16.15
C ILE A 438 -15.60 -4.73 -15.39
N ALA A 439 -15.13 -4.28 -14.23
CA ALA A 439 -15.68 -3.13 -13.52
C ALA A 439 -14.69 -1.97 -13.53
N VAL A 440 -15.18 -0.75 -13.63
CA VAL A 440 -14.34 0.45 -13.54
C VAL A 440 -14.86 1.35 -12.44
N GLN A 441 -14.00 1.66 -11.47
CA GLN A 441 -14.31 2.56 -10.38
C GLN A 441 -13.57 3.89 -10.55
N SER A 442 -14.30 5.00 -10.64
CA SER A 442 -13.70 6.33 -10.74
C SER A 442 -13.71 7.03 -9.39
N LYS A 443 -12.56 7.54 -8.98
CA LYS A 443 -12.36 8.21 -7.69
C LYS A 443 -11.75 9.60 -7.90
N PRO A 444 -12.10 10.60 -7.08
CA PRO A 444 -11.31 11.81 -7.00
C PRO A 444 -9.90 11.48 -6.49
N SER A 445 -8.89 12.13 -7.04
CA SER A 445 -7.48 11.94 -6.69
C SER A 445 -7.04 12.66 -5.39
N TRP A 446 -7.91 12.79 -4.40
CA TRP A 446 -7.50 13.37 -3.12
C TRP A 446 -6.67 12.35 -2.32
N LEU A 447 -5.86 12.85 -1.39
CA LEU A 447 -5.17 11.98 -0.43
C LEU A 447 -6.18 11.36 0.54
N ARG A 448 -5.72 10.41 1.37
CA ARG A 448 -6.58 9.65 2.27
C ARG A 448 -7.45 10.57 3.11
N CYS A 449 -8.76 10.38 3.05
CA CYS A 449 -9.76 11.08 3.85
C CYS A 449 -10.91 10.13 4.21
N GLY A 450 -11.97 10.62 4.86
CA GLY A 450 -13.08 9.79 5.32
C GLY A 450 -13.74 8.94 4.23
N SER A 451 -13.84 9.47 3.00
CA SER A 451 -14.42 8.74 1.85
C SER A 451 -13.51 7.66 1.29
N THR A 452 -12.19 7.69 1.56
CA THR A 452 -11.27 6.65 1.09
C THR A 452 -11.65 5.26 1.62
N SER A 453 -12.08 5.16 2.88
CA SER A 453 -12.52 3.87 3.45
C SER A 453 -13.77 3.32 2.76
N ILE A 454 -14.70 4.21 2.38
CA ILE A 454 -15.93 3.88 1.63
C ILE A 454 -15.55 3.33 0.25
N PHE A 455 -14.61 3.99 -0.43
CA PHE A 455 -14.10 3.59 -1.73
C PHE A 455 -13.38 2.24 -1.71
N GLU A 456 -12.59 1.98 -0.65
CA GLU A 456 -11.91 0.70 -0.42
C GLU A 456 -12.94 -0.43 -0.20
N ALA A 457 -14.03 -0.17 0.54
CA ALA A 457 -15.07 -1.16 0.79
C ALA A 457 -15.92 -1.49 -0.46
N GLN A 458 -16.24 -0.51 -1.31
CA GLN A 458 -16.89 -0.77 -2.61
C GLN A 458 -16.01 -1.60 -3.53
N LEU A 459 -14.74 -1.21 -3.62
CA LEU A 459 -13.75 -1.93 -4.39
C LEU A 459 -13.66 -3.38 -3.92
N GLN A 460 -13.69 -3.58 -2.60
CA GLN A 460 -13.69 -4.89 -2.00
C GLN A 460 -14.90 -5.72 -2.41
N SER A 461 -16.10 -5.18 -2.24
CA SER A 461 -17.34 -5.84 -2.64
C SER A 461 -17.34 -6.18 -4.14
N THR A 462 -16.78 -5.31 -4.98
CA THR A 462 -16.66 -5.56 -6.42
C THR A 462 -15.69 -6.69 -6.74
N LEU A 463 -14.54 -6.75 -6.06
CA LEU A 463 -13.58 -7.85 -6.19
C LEU A 463 -14.14 -9.18 -5.69
N ASP A 464 -14.89 -9.17 -4.58
CA ASP A 464 -15.50 -10.36 -3.99
C ASP A 464 -16.62 -10.95 -4.88
N ASN A 465 -17.18 -10.14 -5.79
CA ASN A 465 -18.11 -10.57 -6.84
C ASN A 465 -17.39 -10.96 -8.16
N ASP A 466 -16.10 -11.32 -8.08
CA ASP A 466 -15.29 -11.88 -9.18
C ASP A 466 -15.09 -10.95 -10.40
N TYR A 467 -15.06 -9.64 -10.20
CA TYR A 467 -14.73 -8.67 -11.26
C TYR A 467 -13.23 -8.43 -11.41
N PHE A 468 -12.81 -8.13 -12.64
CA PHE A 468 -11.55 -7.44 -12.91
C PHE A 468 -11.76 -5.94 -12.77
N VAL A 469 -11.28 -5.35 -11.66
CA VAL A 469 -11.56 -3.95 -11.34
C VAL A 469 -10.43 -3.03 -11.81
N ILE A 470 -10.79 -1.97 -12.52
CA ILE A 470 -9.88 -0.87 -12.90
C ILE A 470 -10.25 0.39 -12.11
N GLU A 471 -9.31 0.89 -11.31
CA GLU A 471 -9.44 2.14 -10.56
C GLU A 471 -8.90 3.34 -11.36
N LEU A 472 -9.70 4.39 -11.47
CA LEU A 472 -9.31 5.64 -12.12
C LEU A 472 -9.35 6.81 -11.12
N PHE A 473 -8.19 7.28 -10.68
CA PHE A 473 -8.05 8.48 -9.84
C PHE A 473 -7.99 9.73 -10.73
N ILE A 474 -9.10 10.46 -10.80
CA ILE A 474 -9.24 11.63 -11.67
C ILE A 474 -8.77 12.88 -10.93
N ASN A 475 -7.80 13.59 -11.53
CA ASN A 475 -7.26 14.81 -10.97
C ASN A 475 -8.37 15.87 -10.77
N SER A 476 -8.62 16.26 -9.52
CA SER A 476 -9.55 17.35 -9.19
C SER A 476 -8.89 18.74 -9.31
N GLY A 477 -7.58 18.83 -9.11
CA GLY A 477 -6.78 20.06 -9.05
C GLY A 477 -6.40 20.67 -10.40
N ILE A 478 -5.39 21.54 -10.38
CA ILE A 478 -4.87 22.22 -11.58
C ILE A 478 -3.97 21.25 -12.36
N PRO A 479 -3.90 21.36 -13.71
CA PRO A 479 -2.89 20.63 -14.50
C PRO A 479 -1.48 20.81 -13.93
N PHE A 480 -0.72 19.72 -13.84
CA PHE A 480 0.68 19.78 -13.43
C PHE A 480 1.54 20.24 -14.62
N LEU A 481 2.46 21.17 -14.36
CA LEU A 481 3.44 21.65 -15.34
C LEU A 481 4.79 20.91 -15.26
N ASP A 482 5.03 20.21 -14.15
CA ASP A 482 6.30 19.56 -13.83
C ASP A 482 6.10 18.05 -13.68
N ASP A 483 6.75 17.28 -14.55
CA ASP A 483 6.68 15.81 -14.60
C ASP A 483 7.15 15.15 -13.29
N SER A 484 8.12 15.76 -12.58
CA SER A 484 8.63 15.20 -11.32
C SER A 484 7.62 15.32 -10.19
N LYS A 485 6.94 16.47 -10.10
CA LYS A 485 5.83 16.68 -9.16
C LYS A 485 4.65 15.81 -9.49
N LEU A 486 4.31 15.68 -10.78
CA LEU A 486 3.25 14.79 -11.22
C LEU A 486 3.53 13.35 -10.80
N SER A 487 4.75 12.87 -11.01
CA SER A 487 5.18 11.51 -10.64
C SER A 487 5.09 11.26 -9.14
N ARG A 488 5.64 12.17 -8.32
CA ARG A 488 5.55 12.09 -6.87
C ARG A 488 4.10 12.10 -6.38
N TRP A 489 3.28 12.98 -6.94
CA TRP A 489 1.87 13.08 -6.61
C TRP A 489 1.10 11.81 -7.00
N LYS A 490 1.34 11.23 -8.19
CA LYS A 490 0.73 9.96 -8.59
C LYS A 490 1.06 8.84 -7.59
N ALA A 491 2.33 8.72 -7.21
CA ALA A 491 2.76 7.74 -6.21
C ALA A 491 2.09 7.98 -4.85
N GLU A 492 1.96 9.24 -4.43
CA GLU A 492 1.30 9.62 -3.18
C GLU A 492 -0.21 9.30 -3.19
N VAL A 493 -0.90 9.58 -4.30
CA VAL A 493 -2.32 9.23 -4.47
C VAL A 493 -2.53 7.73 -4.39
N LEU A 494 -1.72 6.94 -5.12
CA LEU A 494 -1.80 5.48 -5.12
C LEU A 494 -1.51 4.90 -3.74
N ARG A 495 -0.46 5.38 -3.06
CA ARG A 495 -0.07 4.93 -1.72
C ARG A 495 -1.12 5.28 -0.66
N SER A 496 -1.69 6.48 -0.72
CA SER A 496 -2.60 6.96 0.33
C SER A 496 -3.99 6.31 0.24
N ASN A 497 -4.44 5.97 -0.97
CA ASN A 497 -5.79 5.45 -1.21
C ASN A 497 -5.89 3.92 -1.24
N ARG A 498 -4.83 3.22 -0.83
CA ARG A 498 -4.76 1.77 -0.82
C ARG A 498 -4.14 1.27 0.48
N LYS A 499 -4.77 1.57 1.63
CA LYS A 499 -4.42 0.83 2.86
C LYS A 499 -4.87 -0.60 2.64
N TYR A 500 -6.19 -0.80 2.68
CA TYR A 500 -6.72 -2.13 2.95
C TYR A 500 -7.02 -2.95 1.69
N VAL A 501 -7.21 -2.31 0.55
CA VAL A 501 -7.66 -2.96 -0.70
C VAL A 501 -7.07 -2.22 -1.90
N GLY A 502 -6.72 -2.95 -2.96
CA GLY A 502 -6.30 -2.38 -4.24
C GLY A 502 -6.97 -3.09 -5.42
N ALA A 503 -7.32 -2.34 -6.46
CA ALA A 503 -7.92 -2.92 -7.66
C ALA A 503 -6.92 -3.71 -8.48
N SER A 504 -7.41 -4.47 -9.46
CA SER A 504 -6.56 -5.21 -10.41
C SER A 504 -5.59 -4.28 -11.11
N ILE A 505 -6.06 -3.08 -11.49
CA ILE A 505 -5.23 -2.01 -12.08
C ILE A 505 -5.66 -0.68 -11.48
N ALA A 506 -4.72 0.24 -11.25
CA ALA A 506 -5.05 1.66 -11.03
C ALA A 506 -4.33 2.59 -12.00
N ARG A 507 -5.02 3.69 -12.31
CA ARG A 507 -4.47 4.84 -13.02
C ARG A 507 -4.77 6.12 -12.31
N VAL A 508 -3.77 6.99 -12.22
CA VAL A 508 -3.95 8.38 -11.87
C VAL A 508 -3.97 9.21 -13.15
N ILE A 509 -5.10 9.87 -13.40
CA ILE A 509 -5.39 10.59 -14.65
C ILE A 509 -5.11 12.08 -14.44
N PRO A 510 -3.96 12.61 -14.90
CA PRO A 510 -3.70 14.03 -14.86
C PRO A 510 -4.57 14.78 -15.88
N LYS A 511 -4.86 16.06 -15.59
CA LYS A 511 -5.46 16.96 -16.58
C LYS A 511 -4.38 17.35 -17.59
N SER A 512 -4.69 17.15 -18.88
CA SER A 512 -3.83 17.56 -19.99
C SER A 512 -4.67 18.22 -21.09
N PRO A 513 -5.30 19.39 -20.80
CA PRO A 513 -6.17 20.06 -21.76
C PRO A 513 -5.40 20.46 -23.01
N ASN A 514 -5.98 20.25 -24.18
CA ASN A 514 -5.47 20.79 -25.44
C ASN A 514 -6.05 22.21 -25.70
N LEU A 515 -5.61 22.87 -26.78
CA LEU A 515 -6.10 24.21 -27.13
C LEU A 515 -7.61 24.23 -27.37
N TYR A 516 -8.17 23.18 -27.97
CA TYR A 516 -9.61 23.06 -28.20
C TYR A 516 -10.39 22.95 -26.89
N ASP A 517 -9.91 22.18 -25.91
CA ASP A 517 -10.51 22.06 -24.58
C ASP A 517 -10.54 23.44 -23.87
N LEU A 518 -9.49 24.23 -24.01
CA LEU A 518 -9.41 25.57 -23.45
C LEU A 518 -10.36 26.54 -24.15
N LEU A 519 -10.38 26.56 -25.49
CA LEU A 519 -11.25 27.44 -26.27
C LEU A 519 -12.72 27.10 -26.07
N SER A 520 -13.08 25.82 -26.13
CA SER A 520 -14.46 25.35 -25.88
C SER A 520 -14.91 25.73 -24.46
N TYR A 521 -14.05 25.55 -23.46
CA TYR A 521 -14.34 25.97 -22.11
C TYR A 521 -14.52 27.49 -21.98
N LEU A 522 -13.70 28.31 -22.62
CA LEU A 522 -13.86 29.77 -22.59
C LEU A 522 -15.20 30.22 -23.20
N LEU A 523 -15.64 29.56 -24.27
CA LEU A 523 -16.93 29.81 -24.91
C LEU A 523 -18.12 29.35 -24.04
N GLN A 524 -17.99 28.21 -23.36
CA GLN A 524 -19.05 27.62 -22.55
C GLN A 524 -19.13 28.20 -21.13
N ARG A 525 -18.03 28.69 -20.55
CA ARG A 525 -17.93 29.13 -19.15
C ARG A 525 -18.99 30.17 -18.77
N ARG A 526 -19.41 31.04 -19.69
CA ARG A 526 -20.42 32.06 -19.40
C ARG A 526 -21.86 31.53 -19.35
N ARG A 527 -22.10 30.33 -19.89
CA ARG A 527 -23.44 29.72 -20.03
C ARG A 527 -23.70 28.62 -19.02
N GLU A 528 -22.65 27.95 -18.56
CA GLU A 528 -22.76 26.75 -17.71
C GLU A 528 -22.68 27.08 -16.22
N SER A 529 -23.39 26.30 -15.40
CA SER A 529 -23.28 26.35 -13.93
C SER A 529 -21.85 26.06 -13.46
N SER A 530 -21.49 26.51 -12.25
CA SER A 530 -20.19 26.19 -11.65
C SER A 530 -19.96 24.67 -11.59
N LEU A 531 -20.98 23.91 -11.19
CA LEU A 531 -20.94 22.46 -11.12
C LEU A 531 -20.59 21.82 -12.47
N LYS A 532 -21.26 22.25 -13.54
CA LYS A 532 -20.99 21.74 -14.89
C LYS A 532 -19.61 22.15 -15.39
N GLN A 533 -19.16 23.37 -15.10
CA GLN A 533 -17.79 23.82 -15.38
C GLN A 533 -16.73 22.95 -14.69
N ARG A 534 -16.93 22.59 -13.41
CA ARG A 534 -16.02 21.70 -12.65
C ARG A 534 -15.96 20.31 -13.30
N THR A 535 -17.10 19.77 -13.72
CA THR A 535 -17.21 18.47 -14.41
C THR A 535 -16.49 18.47 -15.76
N ILE A 536 -16.69 19.51 -16.58
CA ILE A 536 -15.98 19.69 -17.88
C ILE A 536 -14.46 19.70 -17.67
N LYS A 537 -13.97 20.43 -16.66
CA LYS A 537 -12.53 20.48 -16.35
C LYS A 537 -11.95 19.13 -15.94
N ARG A 538 -12.73 18.25 -15.30
CA ARG A 538 -12.29 16.89 -14.97
C ARG A 538 -12.19 15.99 -16.20
N ALA A 539 -13.05 16.21 -17.20
CA ALA A 539 -13.00 15.50 -18.49
C ALA A 539 -11.78 15.83 -19.38
N TRP A 540 -10.95 16.79 -18.98
CA TRP A 540 -9.64 17.08 -19.60
C TRP A 540 -8.57 16.03 -19.27
N GLY A 541 -8.92 15.02 -18.48
CA GLY A 541 -8.09 13.85 -18.29
C GLY A 541 -7.76 13.14 -19.60
N LYS A 542 -6.54 12.59 -19.68
CA LYS A 542 -6.11 11.68 -20.74
C LYS A 542 -5.56 10.41 -20.12
N ILE A 543 -6.07 9.28 -20.58
CA ILE A 543 -5.52 7.96 -20.25
C ILE A 543 -4.42 7.58 -21.24
N ASP A 544 -3.59 6.62 -20.86
CA ASP A 544 -2.58 6.06 -21.74
C ASP A 544 -3.20 5.24 -22.89
N LYS A 545 -2.41 5.03 -23.96
CA LYS A 545 -2.88 4.33 -25.16
C LYS A 545 -3.24 2.86 -24.90
N PRO A 546 -2.47 2.08 -24.12
CA PRO A 546 -2.87 0.72 -23.73
C PRO A 546 -4.27 0.67 -23.13
N LEU A 547 -4.54 1.47 -22.10
CA LEU A 547 -5.85 1.48 -21.44
C LEU A 547 -6.96 1.94 -22.39
N ALA A 548 -6.70 2.94 -23.24
CA ALA A 548 -7.68 3.39 -24.24
C ALA A 548 -8.04 2.30 -25.26
N ARG A 549 -7.06 1.50 -25.70
CA ARG A 549 -7.31 0.35 -26.58
C ARG A 549 -8.09 -0.73 -25.84
N PHE A 550 -7.71 -1.03 -24.61
CA PHE A 550 -8.37 -2.01 -23.76
C PHE A 550 -9.87 -1.71 -23.63
N PHE A 551 -10.25 -0.48 -23.30
CA PHE A 551 -11.66 -0.06 -23.22
C PHE A 551 -12.39 -0.09 -24.57
N LYS A 552 -11.68 0.08 -25.69
CA LYS A 552 -12.29 -0.01 -27.03
C LYS A 552 -12.63 -1.46 -27.42
N GLN A 553 -11.88 -2.43 -26.90
CA GLN A 553 -11.97 -3.83 -27.31
C GLN A 553 -12.73 -4.70 -26.31
N ASN A 554 -12.97 -4.20 -25.11
CA ASN A 554 -13.61 -4.95 -24.05
C ASN A 554 -14.85 -4.21 -23.56
N GLN A 555 -15.93 -4.94 -23.35
CA GLN A 555 -17.15 -4.40 -22.74
C GLN A 555 -16.90 -4.19 -21.24
N VAL A 556 -17.22 -2.98 -20.76
CA VAL A 556 -17.27 -2.71 -19.32
C VAL A 556 -18.65 -3.12 -18.84
N GLU A 557 -18.72 -4.02 -17.87
CA GLU A 557 -19.99 -4.47 -17.31
C GLU A 557 -20.55 -3.41 -16.36
N ILE A 558 -19.71 -2.93 -15.43
CA ILE A 558 -20.13 -1.98 -14.39
C ILE A 558 -19.19 -0.77 -14.36
N GLU A 559 -19.79 0.42 -14.33
CA GLU A 559 -19.14 1.67 -13.96
C GLU A 559 -19.60 2.07 -12.55
N ILE A 560 -18.66 2.26 -11.62
CA ILE A 560 -18.90 2.86 -10.31
C ILE A 560 -18.24 4.23 -10.29
N THR A 561 -19.05 5.29 -10.32
CA THR A 561 -18.55 6.66 -10.29
C THR A 561 -18.69 7.23 -8.89
N ASN A 562 -17.57 7.31 -8.17
CA ASN A 562 -17.49 8.05 -6.93
C ASN A 562 -17.34 9.53 -7.27
N HIS A 563 -18.32 10.32 -6.88
CA HIS A 563 -18.41 11.77 -7.07
C HIS A 563 -18.82 12.25 -8.48
N ILE A 564 -19.93 12.99 -8.55
CA ILE A 564 -20.56 13.46 -9.80
C ILE A 564 -19.63 14.19 -10.78
N TYR A 565 -18.60 14.89 -10.32
CA TYR A 565 -17.70 15.63 -11.20
C TYR A 565 -16.89 14.71 -12.13
N ASN A 566 -16.83 13.41 -11.86
CA ASN A 566 -16.13 12.43 -12.68
C ASN A 566 -16.96 11.93 -13.88
N THR A 567 -18.27 12.18 -13.89
CA THR A 567 -19.23 11.67 -14.89
C THR A 567 -18.78 11.88 -16.34
N LEU A 568 -18.50 13.12 -16.75
CA LEU A 568 -18.12 13.41 -18.14
C LEU A 568 -16.76 12.80 -18.54
N MET A 569 -15.87 12.57 -17.57
CA MET A 569 -14.62 11.87 -17.85
C MET A 569 -14.90 10.40 -18.17
N MET A 570 -15.78 9.75 -17.40
CA MET A 570 -16.13 8.34 -17.59
C MET A 570 -16.87 8.10 -18.89
N GLU A 571 -17.86 8.93 -19.21
CA GLU A 571 -18.61 8.88 -20.48
C GLU A 571 -17.72 8.97 -21.73
N LYS A 572 -16.59 9.69 -21.61
CA LYS A 572 -15.62 9.85 -22.70
C LYS A 572 -14.78 8.58 -22.90
N LEU A 573 -14.60 7.74 -21.88
CA LEU A 573 -13.69 6.60 -21.93
C LEU A 573 -14.34 5.34 -22.50
N PHE A 574 -15.59 5.04 -22.12
CA PHE A 574 -16.29 3.82 -22.53
C PHE A 574 -17.80 3.94 -22.29
N THR A 575 -18.55 2.96 -22.78
CA THR A 575 -19.99 2.77 -22.50
C THR A 575 -20.17 1.47 -21.73
N PRO A 576 -20.55 1.51 -20.44
CA PRO A 576 -20.76 0.31 -19.65
C PRO A 576 -22.16 -0.28 -19.85
N ASN A 577 -22.39 -1.52 -19.40
CA ASN A 577 -23.72 -2.12 -19.37
C ASN A 577 -24.57 -1.56 -18.23
N ARG A 578 -23.95 -1.23 -17.09
CA ARG A 578 -24.60 -0.60 -15.93
C ARG A 578 -23.75 0.53 -15.35
N ARG A 579 -24.38 1.67 -15.07
CA ARG A 579 -23.81 2.86 -14.44
C ARG A 579 -24.36 3.08 -13.05
N ILE A 580 -23.46 3.06 -12.08
CA ILE A 580 -23.74 3.33 -10.67
C ILE A 580 -23.02 4.62 -10.29
N ILE A 581 -23.73 5.57 -9.72
CA ILE A 581 -23.12 6.77 -9.11
C ILE A 581 -23.32 6.73 -7.60
N GLU A 582 -22.25 6.96 -6.87
CA GLU A 582 -22.33 7.25 -5.44
C GLU A 582 -22.29 8.77 -5.22
N THR A 583 -23.32 9.30 -4.56
CA THR A 583 -23.35 10.69 -4.11
C THR A 583 -22.85 10.81 -2.69
N HIS A 584 -21.91 11.74 -2.49
CA HIS A 584 -21.40 12.11 -1.17
C HIS A 584 -22.13 13.31 -0.56
N ASP A 585 -22.72 14.16 -1.40
CA ASP A 585 -23.47 15.34 -1.02
C ASP A 585 -24.48 15.70 -2.12
N VAL A 586 -25.47 16.52 -1.78
CA VAL A 586 -26.10 17.43 -2.77
C VAL A 586 -25.10 18.53 -3.15
N GLN A 587 -24.40 18.34 -4.26
CA GLN A 587 -23.27 19.18 -4.69
C GLN A 587 -23.67 20.64 -4.94
N ALA A 588 -24.89 20.88 -5.41
CA ALA A 588 -25.42 22.24 -5.54
C ALA A 588 -25.49 22.97 -4.18
N ARG A 589 -25.82 22.25 -3.10
CA ARG A 589 -25.82 22.81 -1.73
C ARG A 589 -24.40 23.09 -1.27
N GLN A 590 -23.48 22.16 -1.51
CA GLN A 590 -22.06 22.33 -1.18
C GLN A 590 -21.44 23.55 -1.91
N GLU A 591 -21.68 23.70 -3.21
CA GLU A 591 -21.22 24.88 -3.95
C GLU A 591 -21.79 26.18 -3.38
N LYS A 592 -23.06 26.18 -2.94
CA LYS A 592 -23.70 27.36 -2.34
C LYS A 592 -23.06 27.74 -1.01
N ILE A 593 -22.67 26.77 -0.19
CA ILE A 593 -21.94 26.99 1.07
C ILE A 593 -20.53 27.55 0.78
N GLU A 594 -19.80 26.94 -0.16
CA GLU A 594 -18.41 27.33 -0.49
C GLU A 594 -18.30 28.71 -1.16
N LEU A 595 -19.19 28.99 -2.12
CA LEU A 595 -19.07 30.15 -3.01
C LEU A 595 -20.10 31.26 -2.71
N GLY A 596 -21.02 31.02 -1.77
CA GLY A 596 -22.02 32.00 -1.35
C GLY A 596 -22.87 32.51 -2.52
N ASN A 597 -22.92 33.82 -2.70
CA ASN A 597 -23.73 34.45 -3.76
C ASN A 597 -23.07 34.46 -5.14
N GLN A 598 -21.86 33.90 -5.27
CA GLN A 598 -21.19 33.78 -6.58
C GLN A 598 -21.80 32.68 -7.46
N VAL A 599 -22.67 31.83 -6.90
CA VAL A 599 -23.33 30.73 -7.61
C VAL A 599 -24.83 30.72 -7.36
N SER A 600 -25.59 30.31 -8.38
CA SER A 600 -27.02 30.06 -8.27
C SER A 600 -27.27 28.60 -7.89
N TYR A 601 -27.82 28.38 -6.69
CA TYR A 601 -28.19 27.05 -6.21
C TYR A 601 -29.09 26.32 -7.21
N GLN A 602 -30.12 26.99 -7.73
CA GLN A 602 -31.07 26.39 -8.66
C GLN A 602 -30.41 25.94 -9.96
N GLN A 603 -29.50 26.74 -10.53
CA GLN A 603 -28.80 26.37 -11.77
C GLN A 603 -27.84 25.19 -11.54
N SER A 604 -27.11 25.19 -10.42
CA SER A 604 -26.25 24.07 -10.05
C SER A 604 -27.07 22.80 -9.78
N LEU A 605 -28.22 22.90 -9.10
CA LEU A 605 -29.10 21.76 -8.82
C LEU A 605 -29.67 21.17 -10.09
N ILE A 606 -30.18 21.99 -11.03
CA ILE A 606 -30.64 21.50 -12.33
C ILE A 606 -29.52 20.75 -13.06
N SER A 607 -28.30 21.29 -13.04
CA SER A 607 -27.16 20.64 -13.69
C SER A 607 -26.78 19.32 -13.00
N GLU A 608 -26.89 19.26 -11.68
CA GLU A 608 -26.66 18.06 -10.89
C GLU A 608 -27.67 16.97 -11.24
N LEU A 609 -28.97 17.28 -11.18
CA LEU A 609 -30.05 16.35 -11.50
C LEU A 609 -29.92 15.81 -12.94
N GLN A 610 -29.60 16.66 -13.92
CA GLN A 610 -29.35 16.27 -15.31
C GLN A 610 -28.16 15.32 -15.49
N LEU A 611 -27.16 15.37 -14.60
CA LEU A 611 -26.05 14.43 -14.61
C LEU A 611 -26.44 13.12 -13.91
N LEU A 612 -27.21 13.18 -12.82
CA LEU A 612 -27.68 12.00 -12.09
C LEU A 612 -28.64 11.14 -12.93
N GLU A 613 -29.49 11.75 -13.76
CA GLU A 613 -30.40 11.04 -14.68
C GLU A 613 -29.69 10.18 -15.75
N ARG A 614 -28.36 10.27 -15.85
CA ARG A 614 -27.55 9.49 -16.81
C ARG A 614 -27.08 8.15 -16.26
N PHE A 615 -27.37 7.88 -15.00
CA PHE A 615 -27.00 6.64 -14.30
C PHE A 615 -28.21 5.74 -14.19
N ASP A 616 -27.96 4.43 -14.14
CA ASP A 616 -29.00 3.43 -13.92
C ASP A 616 -29.36 3.35 -12.44
N VAL A 617 -28.36 3.48 -11.57
CA VAL A 617 -28.54 3.49 -10.11
C VAL A 617 -27.79 4.63 -9.45
N LEU A 618 -28.47 5.28 -8.51
CA LEU A 618 -27.97 6.31 -7.62
C LEU A 618 -27.85 5.74 -6.20
N VAL A 619 -26.62 5.58 -5.72
CA VAL A 619 -26.32 5.21 -4.34
C VAL A 619 -26.15 6.48 -3.51
N ASN A 620 -26.98 6.63 -2.50
CA ASN A 620 -26.90 7.74 -1.55
C ASN A 620 -26.35 7.24 -0.22
N LEU A 621 -25.36 7.96 0.30
CA LEU A 621 -24.71 7.66 1.58
C LEU A 621 -25.43 8.25 2.78
N ASN A 622 -26.44 9.08 2.53
CA ASN A 622 -27.17 9.85 3.54
C ASN A 622 -28.68 9.67 3.29
N HIS A 623 -29.42 9.28 4.32
CA HIS A 623 -30.85 9.00 4.20
C HIS A 623 -31.70 10.22 3.79
N ALA A 624 -31.42 11.41 4.32
CA ALA A 624 -32.10 12.63 3.91
C ALA A 624 -31.82 12.99 2.43
N GLU A 625 -30.59 12.76 1.97
CA GLU A 625 -30.23 12.96 0.55
C GLU A 625 -30.88 11.91 -0.36
N HIS A 626 -30.97 10.66 0.10
CA HIS A 626 -31.74 9.62 -0.57
C HIS A 626 -33.19 10.05 -0.77
N CYS A 627 -33.86 10.49 0.30
CA CYS A 627 -35.23 11.00 0.25
C CYS A 627 -35.37 12.22 -0.67
N PHE A 628 -34.37 13.09 -0.73
CA PHE A 628 -34.34 14.26 -1.61
C PHE A 628 -34.24 13.86 -3.07
N PHE A 629 -33.24 13.05 -3.44
CA PHE A 629 -33.03 12.64 -4.83
C PHE A 629 -34.12 11.73 -5.35
N LYS A 630 -34.61 10.77 -4.54
CA LYS A 630 -35.72 9.87 -4.91
C LYS A 630 -36.99 10.61 -5.35
N LYS A 631 -37.19 11.85 -4.90
CA LYS A 631 -38.32 12.71 -5.32
C LYS A 631 -38.07 13.50 -6.60
N LEU A 632 -36.80 13.67 -6.99
CA LEU A 632 -36.39 14.63 -8.01
C LEU A 632 -35.79 13.97 -9.26
N VAL A 633 -35.29 12.74 -9.17
CA VAL A 633 -34.78 11.98 -10.32
C VAL A 633 -35.61 10.72 -10.55
N SER A 634 -35.72 10.30 -11.80
CA SER A 634 -36.36 9.04 -12.18
C SER A 634 -35.43 7.82 -12.03
N THR A 635 -34.12 8.05 -11.98
CA THR A 635 -33.09 7.03 -11.75
C THR A 635 -33.38 6.26 -10.45
N GLU A 636 -33.18 4.94 -10.49
CA GLU A 636 -33.32 4.10 -9.31
C GLU A 636 -32.37 4.61 -8.22
N SER A 637 -32.89 4.86 -7.02
CA SER A 637 -32.13 5.39 -5.90
C SER A 637 -32.11 4.39 -4.75
N VAL A 638 -30.94 4.14 -4.19
CA VAL A 638 -30.70 3.18 -3.11
C VAL A 638 -29.94 3.86 -1.98
N PHE A 639 -30.39 3.67 -0.75
CA PHE A 639 -29.69 4.14 0.44
C PHE A 639 -28.72 3.08 0.98
N ILE A 640 -27.43 3.40 0.97
CA ILE A 640 -26.38 2.55 1.55
C ILE A 640 -25.53 3.41 2.48
N SER A 641 -25.79 3.32 3.78
CA SER A 641 -25.03 4.06 4.79
C SER A 641 -23.61 3.50 4.93
N PRO A 642 -22.56 4.32 4.88
CA PRO A 642 -21.19 3.85 5.02
C PRO A 642 -20.90 3.37 6.44
N TYR A 643 -19.92 2.47 6.59
CA TYR A 643 -19.34 2.13 7.88
C TYR A 643 -18.00 2.84 8.08
N ILE A 644 -17.68 3.19 9.33
CA ILE A 644 -16.37 3.73 9.69
C ILE A 644 -15.56 2.60 10.36
N ASN A 645 -14.48 2.19 9.68
CA ASN A 645 -13.53 1.24 10.22
C ASN A 645 -12.50 1.97 11.08
N GLU A 646 -12.76 2.15 12.36
CA GLU A 646 -11.72 2.55 13.31
C GLU A 646 -11.00 1.29 13.77
N SER A 647 -9.69 1.23 13.54
CA SER A 647 -8.86 0.21 14.17
C SER A 647 -8.98 0.39 15.68
N SER A 648 -9.35 -0.67 16.40
CA SER A 648 -9.09 -0.74 17.83
C SER A 648 -7.58 -0.62 17.98
N GLU A 649 -7.10 0.51 18.51
CA GLU A 649 -5.73 0.56 18.98
C GLU A 649 -5.68 -0.23 20.29
N ASP A 650 -4.77 -1.19 20.40
CA ASP A 650 -4.58 -1.99 21.62
C ASP A 650 -4.10 -1.14 22.81
N THR A 651 -3.80 0.14 22.58
CA THR A 651 -3.31 1.07 23.58
C THR A 651 -4.46 1.68 24.37
N SER A 652 -4.77 1.15 25.54
CA SER A 652 -5.61 1.85 26.51
C SER A 652 -4.83 2.92 27.28
N TYR A 653 -5.44 4.05 27.59
CA TYR A 653 -4.83 5.11 28.39
C TYR A 653 -5.47 5.19 29.79
N GLU A 654 -4.68 5.13 30.86
CA GLU A 654 -5.18 5.23 32.24
C GLU A 654 -5.77 6.60 32.61
N THR A 655 -5.32 7.67 31.93
CA THR A 655 -5.68 9.07 32.25
C THR A 655 -5.72 9.89 30.97
N LEU A 656 -6.57 10.91 30.94
CA LEU A 656 -6.67 11.83 29.80
C LEU A 656 -5.34 12.57 29.59
N HIS A 657 -4.64 12.92 30.67
CA HIS A 657 -3.32 13.56 30.60
C HIS A 657 -2.30 12.70 29.87
N ARG A 658 -2.24 11.39 30.13
CA ARG A 658 -1.33 10.48 29.41
C ARG A 658 -1.69 10.38 27.95
N LEU A 659 -2.98 10.31 27.62
CA LEU A 659 -3.45 10.30 26.24
C LEU A 659 -3.01 11.56 25.51
N ILE A 660 -3.32 12.75 26.05
CA ILE A 660 -2.96 14.04 25.42
C ILE A 660 -1.44 14.14 25.24
N LYS A 661 -0.66 13.72 26.24
CA LYS A 661 0.81 13.75 26.17
C LYS A 661 1.37 12.84 25.06
N SER A 662 0.70 11.72 24.78
CA SER A 662 1.10 10.74 23.77
C SER A 662 0.62 11.15 22.37
N GLU A 663 -0.64 11.55 22.25
CA GLU A 663 -1.35 11.72 20.98
C GLU A 663 -1.39 13.15 20.47
N SER A 664 -1.16 14.16 21.31
CA SER A 664 -1.26 15.55 20.88
C SER A 664 0.08 16.10 20.38
N HIS A 665 0.01 16.83 19.27
CA HIS A 665 1.12 17.66 18.81
C HIS A 665 1.31 18.94 19.65
N ASP A 666 0.24 19.39 20.31
CA ASP A 666 0.27 20.62 21.07
C ASP A 666 0.55 20.32 22.54
N LYS A 667 1.83 20.40 22.92
CA LYS A 667 2.24 20.22 24.32
C LYS A 667 1.70 21.32 25.26
N THR A 668 1.17 22.41 24.72
CA THR A 668 0.51 23.46 25.50
C THR A 668 -0.95 23.13 25.81
N ALA A 669 -1.51 22.07 25.22
CA ALA A 669 -2.85 21.58 25.53
C ALA A 669 -2.98 20.98 26.93
N LEU A 670 -1.87 20.72 27.64
CA LEU A 670 -1.87 20.23 29.03
C LEU A 670 -2.09 21.40 29.99
N SER A 671 -3.35 21.77 30.20
CA SER A 671 -3.75 22.66 31.30
C SER A 671 -3.74 21.92 32.63
N PRO A 672 -3.23 22.51 33.73
CA PRO A 672 -3.34 21.91 35.07
C PRO A 672 -4.80 21.75 35.53
N ASP A 673 -5.75 22.45 34.89
CA ASP A 673 -7.18 22.40 35.22
C ASP A 673 -7.95 21.30 34.45
N LEU A 674 -7.28 20.54 33.58
CA LEU A 674 -7.89 19.41 32.87
C LEU A 674 -8.46 18.39 33.87
N LYS A 675 -9.73 18.05 33.69
CA LYS A 675 -10.35 16.92 34.39
C LYS A 675 -9.94 15.60 33.76
N GLU A 676 -9.98 14.52 34.56
CA GLU A 676 -9.81 13.15 34.04
C GLU A 676 -11.09 12.59 33.40
N GLN A 677 -12.26 13.18 33.69
CA GLN A 677 -13.52 12.78 33.10
C GLN A 677 -14.41 14.00 32.86
N TYR A 678 -15.12 13.99 31.74
CA TYR A 678 -16.03 15.05 31.32
C TYR A 678 -17.45 14.52 31.19
N ASP A 679 -18.41 15.42 31.34
CA ASP A 679 -19.82 15.09 31.08
C ASP A 679 -20.06 15.02 29.57
N LEU A 680 -19.51 15.99 28.83
CA LEU A 680 -19.71 16.15 27.40
C LEU A 680 -18.40 16.16 26.62
N ILE A 681 -18.43 15.63 25.39
CA ILE A 681 -17.35 15.76 24.41
C ILE A 681 -17.85 16.20 23.03
N PHE A 682 -17.09 17.10 22.40
CA PHE A 682 -17.22 17.44 20.99
C PHE A 682 -15.87 17.25 20.29
N VAL A 683 -15.88 16.56 19.15
CA VAL A 683 -14.68 16.35 18.32
C VAL A 683 -14.89 16.99 16.95
N GLY A 684 -14.02 17.92 16.55
CA GLY A 684 -14.17 18.58 15.26
C GLY A 684 -12.97 19.42 14.80
N ASP A 685 -12.98 19.74 13.51
CA ASP A 685 -12.01 20.65 12.90
C ASP A 685 -12.57 22.08 12.79
N GLY A 686 -11.72 23.01 12.36
CA GLY A 686 -12.10 24.41 12.14
C GLY A 686 -12.99 24.68 10.91
N HIS A 687 -13.71 23.70 10.35
CA HIS A 687 -14.64 23.93 9.24
C HIS A 687 -15.78 24.87 9.66
N PRO A 688 -16.21 25.84 8.81
CA PRO A 688 -17.21 26.84 9.20
C PRO A 688 -18.52 26.26 9.78
N ALA A 689 -19.06 25.19 9.19
CA ALA A 689 -20.27 24.53 9.70
C ALA A 689 -20.08 23.97 11.13
N ASN A 690 -18.88 23.46 11.45
CA ASN A 690 -18.56 22.94 12.79
C ASN A 690 -18.45 24.07 13.79
N VAL A 691 -17.78 25.17 13.42
CA VAL A 691 -17.64 26.37 14.25
C VAL A 691 -19.00 26.99 14.55
N ASN A 692 -19.85 27.15 13.53
CA ASN A 692 -21.20 27.69 13.69
C ASN A 692 -22.05 26.80 14.62
N SER A 693 -22.01 25.49 14.41
CA SER A 693 -22.77 24.52 15.21
C SER A 693 -22.31 24.48 16.66
N LEU A 694 -21.00 24.51 16.91
CA LEU A 694 -20.47 24.52 18.27
C LEU A 694 -20.69 25.86 18.98
N ASN A 695 -20.59 26.99 18.28
CA ASN A 695 -20.92 28.30 18.87
C ASN A 695 -22.41 28.38 19.25
N TRP A 696 -23.30 27.93 18.36
CA TRP A 696 -24.73 27.81 18.67
C TRP A 696 -24.95 26.92 19.90
N PHE A 697 -24.30 25.76 19.96
CA PHE A 697 -24.40 24.88 21.13
C PHE A 697 -23.92 25.55 22.42
N ILE A 698 -22.77 26.20 22.39
CA ILE A 698 -22.19 26.84 23.57
C ILE A 698 -23.11 27.95 24.08
N GLU A 699 -23.61 28.80 23.18
CA GLU A 699 -24.41 29.96 23.56
C GLU A 699 -25.86 29.59 23.92
N GLU A 700 -26.50 28.74 23.13
CA GLU A 700 -27.93 28.48 23.26
C GLU A 700 -28.23 27.27 24.14
N VAL A 701 -27.36 26.25 24.18
CA VAL A 701 -27.62 24.97 24.88
C VAL A 701 -26.79 24.82 26.15
N PHE A 702 -25.47 24.92 26.06
CA PHE A 702 -24.54 24.63 27.16
C PHE A 702 -24.67 25.60 28.34
N ARG A 703 -25.07 26.85 28.08
CA ARG A 703 -25.37 27.82 29.14
C ARG A 703 -26.52 27.37 30.06
N GLN A 704 -27.45 26.58 29.53
CA GLN A 704 -28.60 26.07 30.28
C GLN A 704 -28.26 24.83 31.13
N THR A 705 -27.16 24.14 30.83
CA THR A 705 -26.77 22.91 31.54
C THR A 705 -25.84 23.25 32.70
N GLU A 706 -26.40 23.63 33.86
CA GLU A 706 -25.57 23.97 35.03
C GLU A 706 -24.66 22.80 35.46
N ASN A 707 -23.50 23.11 36.05
CA ASN A 707 -22.50 22.15 36.56
C ASN A 707 -21.95 21.13 35.54
N THR A 708 -22.22 21.31 34.25
CA THR A 708 -21.78 20.39 33.20
C THR A 708 -20.42 20.82 32.63
N SER A 709 -19.52 19.87 32.41
CA SER A 709 -18.20 20.07 31.81
C SER A 709 -18.12 19.54 30.38
N LEU A 710 -17.44 20.30 29.51
CA LEU A 710 -17.31 20.01 28.09
C LEU A 710 -15.84 19.93 27.68
N LEU A 711 -15.48 18.84 27.02
CA LEU A 711 -14.20 18.67 26.33
C LEU A 711 -14.38 18.93 24.83
N VAL A 712 -13.62 19.89 24.29
CA VAL A 712 -13.58 20.21 22.86
C VAL A 712 -12.25 19.72 22.30
N VAL A 713 -12.30 18.77 21.35
CA VAL A 713 -11.13 18.12 20.78
C VAL A 713 -10.97 18.49 19.31
N GLY A 714 -9.74 18.83 18.91
CA GLY A 714 -9.36 19.08 17.53
C GLY A 714 -9.05 20.56 17.23
N SER A 715 -8.76 20.84 15.96
CA SER A 715 -8.32 22.19 15.54
C SER A 715 -9.40 23.27 15.73
N ILE A 716 -10.66 22.86 15.92
CA ILE A 716 -11.78 23.77 16.19
C ILE A 716 -11.58 24.61 17.45
N GLY A 717 -10.92 24.08 18.49
CA GLY A 717 -10.75 24.80 19.76
C GLY A 717 -10.04 26.14 19.60
N SER A 718 -9.18 26.29 18.59
CA SER A 718 -8.48 27.53 18.25
C SER A 718 -9.36 28.60 17.57
N LYS A 719 -10.57 28.23 17.16
CA LYS A 719 -11.54 29.08 16.45
C LYS A 719 -12.67 29.58 17.33
N LEU A 720 -12.75 29.09 18.57
CA LEU A 720 -13.80 29.45 19.52
C LEU A 720 -13.35 30.63 20.37
N ASP A 721 -14.25 31.58 20.55
CA ASP A 721 -14.12 32.64 21.54
C ASP A 721 -14.97 32.28 22.75
N ILE A 722 -14.32 31.85 23.83
CA ILE A 722 -14.99 31.36 25.04
C ILE A 722 -14.81 32.39 26.15
N SER A 723 -15.94 32.88 26.67
CA SER A 723 -15.96 33.82 27.79
C SER A 723 -15.20 33.27 29.02
N SER A 724 -14.64 34.17 29.82
CA SER A 724 -13.90 33.81 31.04
C SER A 724 -14.73 32.99 32.04
N GLU A 725 -16.05 33.19 32.07
CA GLU A 725 -16.99 32.41 32.86
C GLU A 725 -17.04 30.93 32.41
N LEU A 726 -17.16 30.70 31.10
CA LEU A 726 -17.26 29.36 30.52
C LEU A 726 -15.93 28.60 30.47
N ASN A 727 -14.79 29.30 30.49
CA ASN A 727 -13.45 28.68 30.47
C ASN A 727 -13.18 27.73 31.64
N LYS A 728 -13.92 27.82 32.76
CA LYS A 728 -13.82 26.85 33.87
C LYS A 728 -14.54 25.52 33.60
N ARG A 729 -15.45 25.51 32.63
CA ARG A 729 -16.32 24.37 32.30
C ARG A 729 -16.00 23.77 30.93
N ILE A 730 -15.43 24.56 30.02
CA ILE A 730 -15.06 24.14 28.67
C ILE A 730 -13.54 24.05 28.56
N HIS A 731 -13.04 22.85 28.29
CA HIS A 731 -11.62 22.59 28.10
C HIS A 731 -11.35 22.22 26.65
N ARG A 732 -10.21 22.69 26.12
CA ARG A 732 -9.84 22.50 24.71
C ARG A 732 -8.60 21.64 24.62
N VAL A 733 -8.67 20.62 23.80
CA VAL A 733 -7.55 19.78 23.40
C VAL A 733 -7.35 20.01 21.91
N GLY A 734 -6.11 20.26 21.51
CA GLY A 734 -5.76 20.50 20.11
C GLY A 734 -5.93 19.24 19.25
N TYR A 735 -5.21 19.21 18.13
CA TYR A 735 -5.20 18.02 17.26
C TYR A 735 -4.62 16.80 18.00
N LEU A 736 -5.26 15.65 17.81
CA LEU A 736 -4.81 14.32 18.27
C LEU A 736 -4.55 13.44 17.05
N HIS A 737 -3.49 12.62 17.10
CA HIS A 737 -3.17 11.64 16.04
C HIS A 737 -4.21 10.53 15.96
N SER A 738 -4.60 10.00 17.10
CA SER A 738 -5.67 9.02 17.24
C SER A 738 -6.83 9.58 18.04
N LEU A 739 -8.04 9.34 17.55
CA LEU A 739 -9.30 9.60 18.26
C LEU A 739 -9.86 8.34 18.93
N ALA A 740 -9.19 7.19 18.82
CA ALA A 740 -9.77 5.90 19.20
C ALA A 740 -10.24 5.88 20.66
N ASN A 741 -9.44 6.45 21.56
CA ASN A 741 -9.59 6.37 23.01
C ASN A 741 -10.06 7.67 23.68
N ILE A 742 -10.19 8.78 22.93
CA ILE A 742 -10.56 10.07 23.55
C ILE A 742 -11.99 10.06 24.10
N TYR A 743 -12.84 9.22 23.51
CA TYR A 743 -14.24 9.09 23.87
C TYR A 743 -14.46 8.43 25.24
N ASP A 744 -13.49 7.66 25.75
CA ASP A 744 -13.57 7.00 27.06
C ASP A 744 -13.56 8.00 28.23
N PHE A 745 -13.13 9.24 27.96
CA PHE A 745 -13.01 10.31 28.96
C PHE A 745 -14.23 11.23 29.01
N ALA A 746 -15.34 10.86 28.37
CA ALA A 746 -16.60 11.60 28.43
C ALA A 746 -17.84 10.70 28.49
N LEU A 747 -18.90 11.17 29.16
CA LEU A 747 -20.14 10.40 29.31
C LEU A 747 -21.05 10.50 28.08
N ILE A 748 -21.16 11.68 27.47
CA ILE A 748 -22.08 11.97 26.38
C ILE A 748 -21.36 12.69 25.23
N ASN A 749 -21.57 12.20 24.01
CA ASN A 749 -21.10 12.86 22.81
C ASN A 749 -22.13 13.89 22.33
N ILE A 750 -21.71 15.13 22.15
CA ILE A 750 -22.61 16.16 21.61
C ILE A 750 -22.46 16.24 20.09
N LEU A 751 -23.61 16.19 19.41
CA LEU A 751 -23.73 16.28 17.96
C LEU A 751 -24.63 17.46 17.60
N PRO A 752 -24.14 18.70 17.77
CA PRO A 752 -24.93 19.92 17.65
C PRO A 752 -25.07 20.42 16.20
N ASP A 753 -24.80 19.59 15.19
CA ASP A 753 -24.74 20.05 13.81
C ASP A 753 -26.07 20.70 13.39
N ILE A 754 -26.07 21.99 13.05
CA ILE A 754 -27.25 22.73 12.54
C ILE A 754 -27.10 23.12 11.07
N ASP A 755 -25.90 22.90 10.51
CA ASP A 755 -25.55 23.17 9.13
C ASP A 755 -24.48 22.16 8.66
N GLY A 756 -24.31 22.02 7.35
CA GLY A 756 -23.36 21.13 6.71
C GLY A 756 -23.93 20.42 5.48
N ALA A 757 -23.08 19.64 4.82
CA ALA A 757 -23.46 18.79 3.70
C ALA A 757 -22.95 17.36 3.92
N GLY A 758 -23.50 16.42 3.15
CA GLY A 758 -23.02 15.05 3.07
C GLY A 758 -23.15 14.23 4.34
N ILE A 759 -22.25 13.26 4.47
CA ILE A 759 -22.26 12.25 5.53
C ILE A 759 -21.94 12.90 6.88
N PRO A 760 -22.77 12.71 7.93
CA PRO A 760 -22.45 13.16 9.28
C PRO A 760 -21.40 12.23 9.89
N ILE A 761 -20.12 12.44 9.56
CA ILE A 761 -18.99 11.57 9.98
C ILE A 761 -18.90 11.47 11.51
N LYS A 762 -19.10 12.59 12.24
CA LYS A 762 -19.06 12.59 13.72
C LYS A 762 -20.13 11.65 14.30
N THR A 763 -21.36 11.78 13.80
CA THR A 763 -22.48 10.91 14.19
C THR A 763 -22.18 9.45 13.88
N HIS A 764 -21.58 9.15 12.72
CA HIS A 764 -21.18 7.78 12.36
C HIS A 764 -20.13 7.21 13.32
N THR A 765 -19.12 7.99 13.71
CA THR A 765 -18.10 7.57 14.68
C THR A 765 -18.71 7.29 16.05
N VAL A 766 -19.60 8.16 16.52
CA VAL A 766 -20.30 7.97 17.81
C VAL A 766 -21.13 6.70 17.81
N ILE A 767 -21.90 6.47 16.74
CA ILE A 767 -22.75 5.29 16.61
C ILE A 767 -21.93 4.00 16.44
N SER A 768 -20.85 4.02 15.66
CA SER A 768 -20.01 2.83 15.45
C SER A 768 -19.35 2.34 16.73
N LYS A 769 -19.03 3.26 17.65
CA LYS A 769 -18.51 2.98 18.99
C LYS A 769 -19.59 2.70 20.04
N GLU A 770 -20.86 2.71 19.67
CA GLU A 770 -21.99 2.49 20.60
C GLU A 770 -22.03 3.50 21.75
N LEU A 771 -21.60 4.74 21.50
CA LEU A 771 -21.49 5.75 22.54
C LEU A 771 -22.83 6.46 22.80
N CYS A 772 -23.03 6.91 24.04
CA CYS A 772 -24.17 7.76 24.37
C CYS A 772 -23.99 9.16 23.74
N PHE A 773 -25.10 9.76 23.29
CA PHE A 773 -25.07 11.02 22.57
C PHE A 773 -26.32 11.90 22.78
N ALA A 774 -26.13 13.21 22.66
CA ALA A 774 -27.19 14.20 22.50
C ALA A 774 -27.01 14.88 21.14
N ALA A 775 -28.03 14.84 20.29
CA ALA A 775 -27.92 15.21 18.88
C ALA A 775 -29.07 16.09 18.40
N THR A 776 -28.77 17.05 17.52
CA THR A 776 -29.80 17.74 16.75
C THR A 776 -30.42 16.79 15.71
N GLU A 777 -31.62 17.12 15.23
CA GLU A 777 -32.23 16.38 14.11
C GLU A 777 -31.35 16.40 12.86
N PHE A 778 -30.70 17.54 12.60
CA PHE A 778 -29.82 17.71 11.46
C PHE A 778 -28.55 16.85 11.57
N ALA A 779 -28.02 16.59 12.78
CA ALA A 779 -26.90 15.65 12.97
C ALA A 779 -27.29 14.19 12.67
N MET A 780 -28.57 13.85 12.82
CA MET A 780 -29.11 12.50 12.59
C MET A 780 -29.63 12.26 11.16
N ARG A 781 -29.60 13.28 10.28
CA ARG A 781 -30.11 13.23 8.90
C ARG A 781 -29.59 12.07 8.03
N GLY A 782 -28.42 11.52 8.39
CA GLY A 782 -27.78 10.44 7.65
C GLY A 782 -28.45 9.07 7.84
N PHE A 783 -29.31 8.92 8.84
CA PHE A 783 -29.83 7.64 9.31
C PHE A 783 -31.32 7.47 8.98
N ASP A 784 -31.73 6.21 8.85
CA ASP A 784 -33.14 5.86 8.85
C ASP A 784 -33.61 5.70 10.30
N LEU A 785 -34.44 6.64 10.73
CA LEU A 785 -34.90 6.78 12.11
C LEU A 785 -36.27 6.11 12.35
N ASP A 786 -36.88 5.51 11.33
CA ASP A 786 -38.22 4.94 11.42
C ASP A 786 -38.31 3.91 12.56
N GLY A 787 -39.14 4.21 13.56
CA GLY A 787 -39.36 3.37 14.75
C GLY A 787 -38.21 3.32 15.75
N LEU A 788 -37.06 3.94 15.47
CA LEU A 788 -35.89 3.98 16.36
C LEU A 788 -35.82 5.26 17.19
N TRP A 789 -36.47 6.33 16.73
CA TRP A 789 -36.49 7.62 17.42
C TRP A 789 -37.78 7.82 18.23
N ASN A 790 -37.85 7.18 19.39
CA ASN A 790 -38.98 7.28 20.33
C ASN A 790 -38.64 8.10 21.59
N VAL A 791 -37.72 9.07 21.50
CA VAL A 791 -37.55 10.08 22.54
C VAL A 791 -38.39 11.30 22.17
N ARG A 792 -39.25 11.71 23.10
CA ARG A 792 -40.21 12.81 23.00
C ARG A 792 -39.71 14.00 22.20
N GLY A 793 -40.47 14.39 21.18
CA GLY A 793 -40.52 15.77 20.68
C GLY A 793 -39.87 15.98 19.33
N LYS A 794 -40.72 16.22 18.32
CA LYS A 794 -40.34 16.85 17.06
C LYS A 794 -39.54 18.13 17.33
N SER A 795 -38.47 18.33 16.57
CA SER A 795 -37.58 19.51 16.56
C SER A 795 -36.59 19.62 17.73
N VAL A 796 -35.45 18.92 17.63
CA VAL A 796 -34.22 19.28 18.35
C VAL A 796 -33.52 20.50 17.67
N ALA A 797 -34.30 21.36 17.01
CA ALA A 797 -33.84 22.66 16.50
C ALA A 797 -34.05 23.78 17.54
N GLU A 798 -34.70 23.50 18.66
CA GLU A 798 -34.84 24.43 19.79
C GLU A 798 -33.87 24.02 20.90
N SER A 799 -33.03 24.95 21.31
CA SER A 799 -31.92 24.75 22.25
C SER A 799 -32.36 24.16 23.60
N ASP A 800 -33.55 24.52 24.07
CA ASP A 800 -34.13 24.07 25.34
C ASP A 800 -34.31 22.55 25.39
N TYR A 801 -34.72 21.91 24.29
CA TYR A 801 -34.89 20.44 24.26
C TYR A 801 -33.56 19.72 24.34
N MET A 802 -32.53 20.21 23.64
CA MET A 802 -31.20 19.59 23.69
C MET A 802 -30.58 19.74 25.09
N ALA A 803 -30.80 20.89 25.74
CA ALA A 803 -30.35 21.09 27.12
C ALA A 803 -31.07 20.13 28.09
N ALA A 804 -32.39 19.99 27.96
CA ALA A 804 -33.17 19.06 28.76
C ALA A 804 -32.78 17.59 28.53
N ASP A 805 -32.50 17.20 27.28
CA ASP A 805 -32.01 15.85 26.94
C ASP A 805 -30.65 15.57 27.61
N ILE A 806 -29.72 16.53 27.56
CA ILE A 806 -28.42 16.40 28.25
C ILE A 806 -28.61 16.22 29.76
N VAL A 807 -29.44 17.06 30.39
CA VAL A 807 -29.71 16.95 31.83
C VAL A 807 -30.34 15.60 32.17
N ALA A 808 -31.28 15.11 31.36
CA ALA A 808 -31.90 13.80 31.55
C ALA A 808 -30.87 12.67 31.41
N LEU A 809 -30.03 12.70 30.38
CA LEU A 809 -28.97 11.70 30.16
C LEU A 809 -27.94 11.66 31.30
N LEU A 810 -27.65 12.80 31.94
CA LEU A 810 -26.72 12.88 33.07
C LEU A 810 -27.35 12.47 34.41
N SER A 811 -28.67 12.60 34.56
CA SER A 811 -29.37 12.39 35.85
C SER A 811 -30.17 11.10 35.95
N ASP A 812 -30.57 10.51 34.81
CA ASP A 812 -31.40 9.31 34.75
C ASP A 812 -30.68 8.16 34.02
N PRO A 813 -30.20 7.14 34.75
CA PRO A 813 -29.54 5.98 34.16
C PRO A 813 -30.41 5.20 33.17
N GLU A 814 -31.73 5.21 33.32
CA GLU A 814 -32.63 4.52 32.39
C GLU A 814 -32.66 5.24 31.04
N VAL A 815 -32.71 6.58 31.05
CA VAL A 815 -32.64 7.39 29.82
C VAL A 815 -31.28 7.24 29.13
N TYR A 816 -30.20 7.17 29.90
CA TYR A 816 -28.85 6.90 29.39
C TYR A 816 -28.77 5.53 28.68
N GLU A 817 -29.25 4.46 29.33
CA GLU A 817 -29.23 3.11 28.74
C GLU A 817 -30.15 3.01 27.51
N GLN A 818 -31.31 3.67 27.52
CA GLN A 818 -32.18 3.75 26.35
C GLN A 818 -31.49 4.45 25.16
N ARG A 819 -30.68 5.49 25.42
CA ARG A 819 -29.88 6.16 24.38
C ARG A 819 -28.75 5.28 23.85
N LEU A 820 -28.06 4.53 24.73
CA LEU A 820 -27.08 3.52 24.31
C LEU A 820 -27.71 2.45 23.43
N GLU A 821 -28.87 1.92 23.82
CA GLU A 821 -29.59 0.92 23.03
C GLU A 821 -30.01 1.46 21.66
N THR A 822 -30.37 2.75 21.59
CA THR A 822 -30.61 3.42 20.31
C THR A 822 -29.35 3.44 19.45
N SER A 823 -28.19 3.76 20.03
CA SER A 823 -26.90 3.71 19.33
C SER A 823 -26.57 2.31 18.83
N ARG A 824 -26.78 1.26 19.63
CA ARG A 824 -26.54 -0.14 19.24
C ARG A 824 -27.43 -0.55 18.06
N LYS A 825 -28.71 -0.17 18.06
CA LYS A 825 -29.62 -0.42 16.93
C LYS A 825 -29.19 0.29 15.65
N LEU A 826 -28.76 1.55 15.76
CA LEU A 826 -28.25 2.32 14.61
C LEU A 826 -26.93 1.74 14.08
N LYS A 827 -26.07 1.22 14.95
CA LYS A 827 -24.81 0.56 14.56
C LYS A 827 -25.04 -0.61 13.62
N VAL A 828 -26.10 -1.40 13.82
CA VAL A 828 -26.45 -2.50 12.91
C VAL A 828 -26.66 -1.98 11.48
N GLN A 829 -27.34 -0.83 11.32
CA GLN A 829 -27.58 -0.23 10.00
C GLN A 829 -26.28 0.17 9.29
N ILE A 830 -25.29 0.65 10.04
CA ILE A 830 -23.99 1.14 9.55
C ILE A 830 -22.85 0.16 9.77
N SER A 831 -23.17 -1.13 9.99
CA SER A 831 -22.18 -2.18 10.16
C SER A 831 -21.46 -2.49 8.84
N LYS A 832 -20.25 -3.02 8.94
CA LYS A 832 -19.48 -3.47 7.78
C LYS A 832 -20.25 -4.53 7.00
N GLU A 833 -20.84 -5.48 7.71
CA GLU A 833 -21.62 -6.59 7.16
C GLU A 833 -22.85 -6.08 6.39
N SER A 834 -23.58 -5.11 6.96
CA SER A 834 -24.71 -4.43 6.30
C SER A 834 -24.25 -3.74 5.01
N TYR A 835 -23.15 -2.99 5.07
CA TYR A 835 -22.60 -2.26 3.93
C TYR A 835 -22.15 -3.21 2.80
N GLU A 836 -21.32 -4.21 3.13
CA GLU A 836 -20.79 -5.18 2.17
C GLU A 836 -21.92 -6.03 1.55
N SER A 837 -22.93 -6.40 2.33
CA SER A 837 -24.11 -7.13 1.83
C SER A 837 -24.93 -6.28 0.84
N LYS A 838 -25.24 -5.02 1.18
CA LYS A 838 -25.99 -4.12 0.30
C LYS A 838 -25.25 -3.85 -1.02
N TRP A 839 -23.94 -3.62 -0.96
CA TRP A 839 -23.14 -3.44 -2.18
C TRP A 839 -23.06 -4.71 -3.01
N SER A 840 -22.92 -5.88 -2.38
CA SER A 840 -22.88 -7.15 -3.12
C SER A 840 -24.20 -7.41 -3.85
N ASN A 841 -25.33 -7.17 -3.19
CA ASN A 841 -26.67 -7.28 -3.80
C ASN A 841 -26.90 -6.26 -4.92
N LEU A 842 -26.27 -5.08 -4.84
CA LEU A 842 -26.36 -4.06 -5.89
C LEU A 842 -25.55 -4.42 -7.13
N ILE A 843 -24.39 -5.07 -6.93
CA ILE A 843 -23.47 -5.47 -8.00
C ILE A 843 -24.00 -6.70 -8.75
N GLN A 844 -24.59 -7.66 -8.03
CA GLN A 844 -25.32 -8.80 -8.59
C GLN A 844 -26.58 -8.35 -9.34
#